data_AF-A0A6N2C284-F1
#
_entry.id   AF-A0A6N2C284-F1
#
_cell.length_a   1.000
_cell.length_b   1.000
_cell.length_c   1.000
_cell.angle_alpha   90.00
_cell.angle_beta   90.00
_cell.angle_gamma   90.00
#
_symmetry.space_group_name_H-M   'P 1'
#
loop_
_entity.id
_entity.type
_entity.pdbx_description
1 polymer ?
#
loop_
_entity_poly.entity_id
_entity_poly.type
_entity_poly.pdbx_seq_one_letter_code
_entity_poly.pdbx_strand_id
1 'polypeptide(L)'
;MPPITGVAGVLLLLLQLFVTATTAAPILGLDSFLNQQSRVDPTATNDSFLSLPSSLKKHLSQPSIHHPPIPSSLLNLQVSVPITVKLVGSNFSSSAKSQLSSFLTSAISSDQFHVITPFSFQPSHHLSISHSLHLDVTLSPSSLSSRLSETLKTHLATVPSSFRSVLASVPHSIVDEIIKQDFEKEKPISGIYIYILNLGSQSKPYAYSYTPGDPSPAFTKCLGTVWTGKERYLWIDLGAGPVDYGPALSGDGVLPRGEFHPFATLHGRPKSQKALLSDLASLVWSAYQVLLVPSLRIPIPFENSLIVEFIHIYGSSDNKDSVGLDWKLIERNFMDEVNENGLLFGDQSLRFKKYDVNLAECPICSFAISRAATSYTSRYLFDNYTLIVSEYLDSKRLHQTLSESAAEFRRIAKVPEEDFGGRILPVYVFDLDVSSILMLDRYHQSVAFKDMVIAVRTKSTQTVSDYSCNGRHVFTQTRELERPILGSILQSMWGVSPTHLVWSPRHNSTLVDYTWSVGQTPFGPFSEVSSLSFVQKDAARRNVLLTSLNFSISSALEVLESISAHGGERKLLKHNQLTEFMQRWNLFKYKLDKAVSALSHFDFEMALYYLRASDHDIYAIHSLVYHASQELEASLVCFKDPPFPWASVSMSAGVFIFLLYVWAKRDKFFSNKRKQF
;
A
#
# COMPACT_ATOMS: atom_id res chain seq x y z
N MET A 1 21.25 43.34 -46.18
CA MET A 1 21.69 43.78 -44.84
C MET A 1 20.48 43.73 -43.89
N PRO A 2 20.65 43.23 -42.65
CA PRO A 2 19.58 42.74 -41.73
C PRO A 2 19.00 43.91 -40.88
N PRO A 3 18.19 43.75 -39.79
CA PRO A 3 17.78 42.54 -39.05
C PRO A 3 16.31 42.50 -38.53
N ILE A 4 16.03 41.51 -37.65
CA ILE A 4 14.97 41.41 -36.61
C ILE A 4 13.74 40.55 -36.97
N THR A 5 13.83 39.23 -36.75
CA THR A 5 12.72 38.34 -36.33
C THR A 5 13.30 37.00 -35.85
N GLY A 6 13.89 36.95 -34.65
CA GLY A 6 14.54 35.73 -34.17
C GLY A 6 14.55 35.50 -32.66
N VAL A 7 13.77 36.26 -31.89
CA VAL A 7 13.83 36.20 -30.41
C VAL A 7 12.47 35.91 -29.75
N ALA A 8 11.36 35.98 -30.48
CA ALA A 8 10.03 35.71 -29.90
C ALA A 8 9.64 34.21 -29.87
N GLY A 9 10.31 33.35 -30.64
CA GLY A 9 9.97 31.90 -30.74
C GLY A 9 10.55 31.03 -29.61
N VAL A 10 11.55 31.52 -28.88
CA VAL A 10 12.23 30.76 -27.81
C VAL A 10 11.46 30.84 -26.48
N LEU A 11 10.61 31.87 -26.31
CA LEU A 11 9.88 32.09 -25.06
C LEU A 11 8.65 31.17 -24.88
N LEU A 12 8.14 30.56 -25.96
CA LEU A 12 6.98 29.66 -25.88
C LEU A 12 7.35 28.16 -25.78
N LEU A 13 8.57 27.78 -26.18
CA LEU A 13 9.03 26.38 -26.18
C LEU A 13 9.65 25.93 -24.85
N LEU A 14 9.92 26.87 -23.94
CA LEU A 14 10.42 26.57 -22.58
C LEU A 14 9.31 26.54 -21.51
N LEU A 15 8.04 26.80 -21.89
CA LEU A 15 6.91 26.91 -20.94
C LEU A 15 5.90 25.75 -20.98
N GLN A 16 6.17 24.64 -21.67
CA GLN A 16 5.26 23.49 -21.73
C GLN A 16 5.90 22.10 -21.49
N LEU A 17 7.04 22.03 -20.81
CA LEU A 17 7.47 20.79 -20.16
C LEU A 17 6.75 20.62 -18.82
N PHE A 18 5.47 20.27 -18.90
CA PHE A 18 4.67 19.82 -17.76
C PHE A 18 5.05 18.37 -17.41
N VAL A 19 5.98 18.24 -16.45
CA VAL A 19 5.85 17.27 -15.36
C VAL A 19 6.09 18.08 -14.10
N THR A 20 5.06 18.24 -13.27
CA THR A 20 5.16 18.85 -11.95
C THR A 20 5.94 17.91 -11.02
N ALA A 21 7.24 17.82 -11.23
CA ALA A 21 8.16 17.48 -10.17
C ALA A 21 8.46 18.79 -9.46
N THR A 22 7.95 18.96 -8.23
CA THR A 22 8.33 20.04 -7.33
C THR A 22 9.79 19.86 -6.92
N THR A 23 10.72 20.11 -7.84
CA THR A 23 12.15 20.09 -7.54
C THR A 23 12.51 21.46 -6.97
N ALA A 24 12.82 21.47 -5.67
CA ALA A 24 13.46 22.62 -5.02
C ALA A 24 14.67 23.07 -5.83
N ALA A 25 14.93 24.38 -5.91
CA ALA A 25 16.19 24.88 -6.49
C ALA A 25 17.37 24.24 -5.71
N PRO A 26 18.31 23.55 -6.38
CA PRO A 26 19.36 22.83 -5.69
C PRO A 26 20.25 23.81 -4.92
N ILE A 27 20.30 23.69 -3.60
CA ILE A 27 21.32 24.36 -2.80
C ILE A 27 22.63 23.62 -3.09
N LEU A 28 23.53 24.27 -3.83
CA LEU A 28 24.83 23.72 -4.21
C LEU A 28 25.55 23.15 -2.99
N GLY A 29 25.83 21.85 -3.02
CA GLY A 29 26.54 21.13 -1.96
C GLY A 29 25.66 20.49 -0.88
N LEU A 30 24.37 20.85 -0.75
CA LEU A 30 23.49 20.22 0.24
C LEU A 30 23.24 18.74 -0.07
N ASP A 31 22.95 18.42 -1.35
CA ASP A 31 22.81 17.02 -1.81
C ASP A 31 24.08 16.21 -1.58
N SER A 32 25.23 16.79 -1.91
CA SER A 32 26.52 16.13 -1.72
C SER A 32 26.77 15.82 -0.24
N PHE A 33 26.49 16.78 0.63
CA PHE A 33 26.62 16.63 2.08
C PHE A 33 25.69 15.54 2.62
N LEU A 34 24.39 15.58 2.31
CA LEU A 34 23.42 14.62 2.82
C LEU A 34 23.68 13.21 2.28
N ASN A 35 24.10 13.07 1.02
CA ASN A 35 24.52 11.79 0.45
C ASN A 35 25.78 11.27 1.14
N GLN A 36 26.75 12.12 1.47
CA GLN A 36 27.92 11.71 2.25
C GLN A 36 27.50 11.23 3.65
N GLN A 37 26.61 11.96 4.32
CA GLN A 37 26.09 11.58 5.63
C GLN A 37 25.35 10.23 5.58
N SER A 38 24.53 9.98 4.54
CA SER A 38 23.85 8.69 4.36
C SER A 38 24.81 7.49 4.26
N ARG A 39 26.06 7.71 3.84
CA ARG A 39 27.08 6.66 3.76
C ARG A 39 27.79 6.42 5.08
N VAL A 40 27.90 7.47 5.91
CA VAL A 40 28.58 7.43 7.22
C VAL A 40 27.62 6.95 8.31
N ASP A 41 26.38 7.42 8.26
CA ASP A 41 25.29 7.09 9.18
C ASP A 41 24.00 6.78 8.39
N PRO A 42 23.88 5.57 7.79
CA PRO A 42 22.72 5.17 6.99
C PRO A 42 21.41 5.20 7.78
N THR A 43 21.48 4.98 9.09
CA THR A 43 20.33 4.99 9.99
C THR A 43 19.92 6.39 10.44
N ALA A 44 20.69 7.43 10.10
CA ALA A 44 20.53 8.79 10.59
C ALA A 44 20.36 8.85 12.12
N THR A 45 21.22 8.16 12.86
CA THR A 45 21.24 8.20 14.33
C THR A 45 21.65 9.59 14.84
N ASN A 46 22.51 10.30 14.09
CA ASN A 46 22.98 11.64 14.44
C ASN A 46 22.21 12.76 13.73
N ASP A 47 22.02 13.90 14.41
CA ASP A 47 21.43 15.09 13.80
C ASP A 47 22.40 15.73 12.77
N SER A 48 22.11 15.54 11.48
CA SER A 48 22.87 16.10 10.37
C SER A 48 22.91 17.63 10.35
N PHE A 49 21.98 18.31 11.03
CA PHE A 49 21.95 19.77 11.13
C PHE A 49 23.14 20.31 11.93
N LEU A 50 23.61 19.57 12.92
CA LEU A 50 24.72 20.00 13.80
C LEU A 50 26.04 20.06 13.04
N SER A 51 26.28 19.12 12.12
CA SER A 51 27.48 19.06 11.28
C SER A 51 27.37 19.89 9.99
N LEU A 52 26.24 20.56 9.76
CA LEU A 52 26.01 21.33 8.54
C LEU A 52 26.88 22.62 8.51
N PRO A 53 27.63 22.87 7.42
CA PRO A 53 28.42 24.10 7.24
C PRO A 53 27.61 25.40 7.40
N SER A 54 28.24 26.43 7.95
CA SER A 54 27.60 27.74 8.18
C SER A 54 27.12 28.42 6.89
N SER A 55 27.80 28.19 5.76
CA SER A 55 27.36 28.65 4.44
C SER A 55 26.01 28.06 4.05
N LEU A 56 25.83 26.75 4.21
CA LEU A 56 24.56 26.06 3.92
C LEU A 56 23.45 26.47 4.90
N LYS A 57 23.76 26.64 6.19
CA LYS A 57 22.81 27.18 7.19
C LYS A 57 22.31 28.58 6.79
N LYS A 58 23.19 29.45 6.28
CA LYS A 58 22.81 30.78 5.81
C LYS A 58 21.86 30.72 4.61
N HIS A 59 22.06 29.79 3.67
CA HIS A 59 21.11 29.58 2.57
C HIS A 59 19.75 29.10 3.08
N LEU A 60 19.72 28.17 4.04
CA LEU A 60 18.49 27.64 4.63
C LEU A 60 17.74 28.68 5.49
N SER A 61 18.38 29.75 5.97
CA SER A 61 17.68 30.81 6.72
C SER A 61 16.84 31.75 5.87
N GLN A 62 17.02 31.74 4.54
CA GLN A 62 16.22 32.60 3.66
C GLN A 62 14.81 32.01 3.51
N PRO A 63 13.75 32.83 3.56
CA PRO A 63 12.39 32.35 3.30
C PRO A 63 12.33 31.80 1.87
N SER A 64 12.17 30.48 1.74
CA SER A 64 12.02 29.85 0.43
C SER A 64 10.63 30.17 -0.11
N ILE A 65 10.57 30.80 -1.28
CA ILE A 65 9.32 31.00 -2.04
C ILE A 65 8.67 29.63 -2.36
N HIS A 66 9.47 28.56 -2.42
CA HIS A 66 9.02 27.21 -2.77
C HIS A 66 8.62 26.35 -1.55
N HIS A 67 8.98 26.73 -0.33
CA HIS A 67 8.73 25.92 0.88
C HIS A 67 8.19 26.74 2.05
N PRO A 68 7.04 27.42 1.89
CA PRO A 68 6.46 28.14 3.01
C PRO A 68 6.00 27.16 4.11
N PRO A 69 6.12 27.54 5.40
CA PRO A 69 5.61 26.76 6.53
C PRO A 69 4.08 26.82 6.59
N ILE A 70 3.44 26.23 5.58
CA ILE A 70 1.99 26.22 5.39
C ILE A 70 1.56 24.77 5.18
N PRO A 71 0.43 24.32 5.76
CA PRO A 71 -0.05 22.95 5.63
C PRO A 71 -0.10 22.39 4.20
N SER A 72 -0.47 23.22 3.22
CA SER A 72 -0.56 22.80 1.82
C SER A 72 0.77 22.34 1.21
N SER A 73 1.91 22.85 1.69
CA SER A 73 3.22 22.43 1.18
C SER A 73 3.58 20.99 1.58
N LEU A 74 3.02 20.50 2.70
CA LEU A 74 3.21 19.14 3.20
C LEU A 74 2.21 18.15 2.59
N LEU A 75 0.96 18.57 2.40
CA LEU A 75 -0.12 17.72 1.88
C LEU A 75 -0.06 17.49 0.36
N ASN A 76 0.77 18.25 -0.36
CA ASN A 76 0.97 18.10 -1.81
C ASN A 76 2.05 17.06 -2.17
N LEU A 77 2.62 16.35 -1.20
CA LEU A 77 3.62 15.31 -1.47
C LEU A 77 2.99 14.13 -2.22
N GLN A 78 3.70 13.67 -3.26
CA GLN A 78 3.21 12.62 -4.15
C GLN A 78 4.34 11.66 -4.57
N VAL A 79 4.14 10.35 -4.37
CA VAL A 79 5.03 9.30 -4.85
C VAL A 79 4.67 8.94 -6.30
N SER A 80 5.61 9.13 -7.22
CA SER A 80 5.43 8.69 -8.61
C SER A 80 5.84 7.24 -8.76
N VAL A 81 4.96 6.39 -9.28
CA VAL A 81 5.21 4.95 -9.46
C VAL A 81 5.44 4.66 -10.94
N PRO A 82 6.69 4.40 -11.38
CA PRO A 82 6.99 4.12 -12.77
C PRO A 82 6.60 2.69 -13.15
N ILE A 83 5.72 2.58 -14.14
CA ILE A 83 5.28 1.31 -14.73
C ILE A 83 5.60 1.30 -16.23
N THR A 84 6.25 0.23 -16.68
CA THR A 84 6.44 -0.08 -18.09
C THR A 84 5.55 -1.25 -18.49
N VAL A 85 4.57 -1.01 -19.35
CA VAL A 85 3.72 -2.07 -19.92
C VAL A 85 4.30 -2.53 -21.26
N LYS A 86 4.74 -3.79 -21.31
CA LYS A 86 5.26 -4.45 -22.51
C LYS A 86 4.15 -5.25 -23.20
N LEU A 87 3.74 -4.80 -24.38
CA LEU A 87 2.78 -5.48 -25.23
C LEU A 87 3.49 -6.52 -26.09
N VAL A 88 3.28 -7.81 -25.80
CA VAL A 88 3.95 -8.93 -26.46
C VAL A 88 2.98 -9.65 -27.40
N GLY A 89 3.24 -9.61 -28.70
CA GLY A 89 2.46 -10.33 -29.72
C GLY A 89 2.17 -9.51 -30.97
N SER A 90 2.01 -10.18 -32.11
CA SER A 90 1.78 -9.54 -33.42
C SER A 90 0.40 -8.89 -33.58
N ASN A 91 -0.51 -9.16 -32.65
CA ASN A 91 -1.90 -8.70 -32.73
C ASN A 91 -2.09 -7.27 -32.21
N PHE A 92 -1.10 -6.70 -31.53
CA PHE A 92 -1.09 -5.31 -31.11
C PHE A 92 -0.67 -4.42 -32.28
N SER A 93 -1.54 -3.50 -32.71
CA SER A 93 -1.19 -2.49 -33.72
C SER A 93 -0.17 -1.48 -33.18
N SER A 94 0.46 -0.73 -34.07
CA SER A 94 1.30 0.42 -33.70
C SER A 94 0.56 1.50 -32.89
N SER A 95 -0.77 1.63 -33.07
CA SER A 95 -1.61 2.57 -32.30
C SER A 95 -1.94 2.07 -30.89
N ALA A 96 -1.66 0.81 -30.57
CA ALA A 96 -1.98 0.23 -29.25
C ALA A 96 -1.27 0.98 -28.12
N LYS A 97 -0.02 1.41 -28.34
CA LYS A 97 0.76 2.21 -27.38
C LYS A 97 0.00 3.47 -26.96
N SER A 98 -0.33 4.34 -27.92
CA SER A 98 -0.95 5.63 -27.62
C SER A 98 -2.38 5.50 -27.08
N GLN A 99 -3.15 4.51 -27.57
CA GLN A 99 -4.51 4.26 -27.11
C GLN A 99 -4.54 3.72 -25.68
N LEU A 100 -3.68 2.76 -25.34
CA LEU A 100 -3.60 2.21 -23.98
C LEU A 100 -3.14 3.28 -22.99
N SER A 101 -2.09 4.05 -23.34
CA SER A 101 -1.66 5.19 -22.53
C SER A 101 -2.79 6.19 -22.33
N SER A 102 -3.53 6.55 -23.38
CA SER A 102 -4.66 7.48 -23.26
C SER A 102 -5.75 6.98 -22.32
N PHE A 103 -6.11 5.69 -22.36
CA PHE A 103 -7.10 5.13 -21.44
C PHE A 103 -6.61 5.11 -19.99
N LEU A 104 -5.37 4.70 -19.76
CA LEU A 104 -4.79 4.66 -18.41
C LEU A 104 -4.61 6.05 -17.79
N THR A 105 -4.19 7.05 -18.58
CA THR A 105 -4.10 8.44 -18.09
C THR A 105 -5.48 9.07 -17.86
N SER A 106 -6.53 8.58 -18.54
CA SER A 106 -7.91 9.05 -18.34
C SER A 106 -8.59 8.41 -17.12
N ALA A 107 -8.17 7.19 -16.74
CA ALA A 107 -8.49 6.62 -15.45
C ALA A 107 -7.73 7.41 -14.37
N ILE A 108 -8.39 7.76 -13.26
CA ILE A 108 -7.86 8.61 -12.17
C ILE A 108 -6.37 8.30 -11.93
N SER A 109 -5.47 9.22 -12.25
CA SER A 109 -4.03 8.95 -12.28
C SER A 109 -3.34 9.14 -10.93
N SER A 110 -4.03 9.72 -9.95
CA SER A 110 -3.52 9.93 -8.59
C SER A 110 -4.59 9.80 -7.52
N ASP A 111 -4.22 9.21 -6.38
CA ASP A 111 -5.06 9.05 -5.20
C ASP A 111 -4.19 9.06 -3.93
N GLN A 112 -4.82 9.09 -2.75
CA GLN A 112 -4.13 8.92 -1.48
C GLN A 112 -3.80 7.44 -1.22
N PHE A 113 -2.70 7.19 -0.50
CA PHE A 113 -2.49 5.84 0.02
C PHE A 113 -3.55 5.51 1.08
N HIS A 114 -4.12 4.32 1.00
CA HIS A 114 -5.21 3.90 1.89
C HIS A 114 -4.79 2.90 2.95
N VAL A 115 -5.54 2.87 4.04
CA VAL A 115 -5.36 1.94 5.17
C VAL A 115 -6.67 1.23 5.46
N ILE A 116 -6.67 -0.09 5.51
CA ILE A 116 -7.86 -0.92 5.79
C ILE A 116 -8.26 -0.82 7.26
N THR A 117 -7.30 -0.94 8.18
CA THR A 117 -7.54 -0.76 9.62
C THR A 117 -6.66 0.36 10.14
N PRO A 118 -7.20 1.58 10.31
CA PRO A 118 -6.42 2.75 10.66
C PRO A 118 -5.98 2.74 12.13
N PHE A 119 -5.20 3.74 12.54
CA PHE A 119 -4.85 3.93 13.95
C PHE A 119 -6.11 4.21 14.78
N SER A 120 -6.15 3.71 16.01
CA SER A 120 -7.29 3.93 16.92
C SER A 120 -7.53 5.42 17.23
N PHE A 121 -6.48 6.24 17.21
CA PHE A 121 -6.54 7.69 17.48
C PHE A 121 -6.71 8.53 16.19
N GLN A 122 -6.55 7.94 15.01
CA GLN A 122 -6.71 8.61 13.72
C GLN A 122 -7.55 7.72 12.81
N PRO A 123 -8.89 7.80 12.88
CA PRO A 123 -9.80 6.85 12.22
C PRO A 123 -9.92 7.06 10.70
N SER A 124 -8.97 7.78 10.09
CA SER A 124 -8.97 7.99 8.64
C SER A 124 -8.39 6.79 7.90
N HIS A 125 -9.09 6.33 6.87
CA HIS A 125 -8.65 5.27 5.95
C HIS A 125 -7.68 5.76 4.85
N HIS A 126 -7.12 6.96 5.00
CA HIS A 126 -6.11 7.49 4.09
C HIS A 126 -4.90 8.07 4.85
N LEU A 127 -3.74 8.01 4.21
CA LEU A 127 -2.53 8.69 4.63
C LEU A 127 -2.48 10.09 4.01
N SER A 128 -1.64 10.97 4.55
CA SER A 128 -1.45 12.33 4.05
C SER A 128 -0.72 12.41 2.71
N ILE A 129 -0.06 11.32 2.29
CA ILE A 129 0.67 11.24 1.03
C ILE A 129 -0.16 10.61 -0.09
N SER A 130 -0.02 11.18 -1.30
CA SER A 130 -0.63 10.66 -2.51
C SER A 130 0.36 9.84 -3.35
N HIS A 131 -0.17 9.07 -4.28
CA HIS A 131 0.59 8.41 -5.33
C HIS A 131 0.11 8.87 -6.71
N SER A 132 0.97 8.73 -7.72
CA SER A 132 0.61 8.86 -9.13
C SER A 132 1.18 7.73 -9.97
N LEU A 133 0.48 7.41 -11.04
CA LEU A 133 0.92 6.46 -12.06
C LEU A 133 1.79 7.17 -13.10
N HIS A 134 3.06 6.76 -13.24
CA HIS A 134 3.93 7.18 -14.34
C HIS A 134 4.09 6.04 -15.33
N LEU A 135 3.37 6.12 -16.46
CA LEU A 135 3.23 5.03 -17.40
C LEU A 135 4.11 5.20 -18.64
N ASP A 136 4.85 4.16 -19.00
CA ASP A 136 5.38 3.94 -20.35
C ASP A 136 4.80 2.65 -20.93
N VAL A 137 4.42 2.69 -22.20
CA VAL A 137 3.87 1.52 -22.92
C VAL A 137 4.77 1.25 -24.11
N THR A 138 5.22 0.00 -24.27
CA THR A 138 6.14 -0.39 -25.34
C THR A 138 5.64 -1.65 -26.05
N LEU A 139 6.00 -1.78 -27.33
CA LEU A 139 5.79 -3.02 -28.10
C LEU A 139 7.06 -3.85 -28.02
N SER A 140 6.92 -5.11 -27.63
CA SER A 140 8.07 -6.01 -27.56
C SER A 140 8.47 -6.54 -28.94
N PRO A 141 9.75 -6.91 -29.14
CA PRO A 141 10.22 -7.53 -30.38
C PRO A 141 9.43 -8.79 -30.74
N SER A 142 9.21 -9.03 -32.04
CA SER A 142 8.50 -10.22 -32.51
C SER A 142 9.21 -11.53 -32.11
N SER A 143 10.54 -11.51 -31.97
CA SER A 143 11.34 -12.66 -31.52
C SER A 143 10.95 -13.17 -30.13
N LEU A 144 10.55 -12.29 -29.21
CA LEU A 144 10.06 -12.69 -27.88
C LEU A 144 8.74 -13.45 -28.02
N SER A 145 7.80 -12.89 -28.79
CA SER A 145 6.49 -13.51 -29.02
C SER A 145 6.58 -14.85 -29.74
N SER A 146 7.48 -14.99 -30.74
CA SER A 146 7.67 -16.25 -31.47
C SER A 146 8.27 -17.32 -30.58
N ARG A 147 9.29 -16.98 -29.78
CA ARG A 147 9.92 -17.91 -28.83
C ARG A 147 8.92 -18.41 -27.79
N LEU A 148 8.11 -17.52 -27.21
CA LEU A 148 7.07 -17.87 -26.25
C LEU A 148 6.00 -18.78 -26.88
N SER A 149 5.49 -18.40 -28.06
CA SER A 149 4.45 -19.16 -28.76
C SER A 149 4.94 -20.56 -29.17
N GLU A 150 6.16 -20.68 -29.68
CA GLU A 150 6.77 -21.96 -30.06
C GLU A 150 7.00 -22.87 -28.84
N THR A 151 7.47 -22.30 -27.73
CA THR A 151 7.70 -23.04 -26.48
C THR A 151 6.39 -23.59 -25.93
N LEU A 152 5.33 -22.76 -25.87
CA LEU A 152 3.99 -23.20 -25.45
C LEU A 152 3.43 -24.26 -26.38
N LYS A 153 3.52 -24.07 -27.70
CA LYS A 153 3.03 -25.03 -28.69
C LYS A 153 3.71 -26.40 -28.55
N THR A 154 5.02 -26.39 -28.32
CA THR A 154 5.82 -27.60 -28.11
C THR A 154 5.38 -28.32 -26.83
N HIS A 155 5.21 -27.59 -25.73
CA HIS A 155 4.75 -28.17 -24.47
C HIS A 155 3.32 -28.74 -24.59
N LEU A 156 2.38 -27.98 -25.16
CA LEU A 156 0.98 -28.41 -25.33
C LEU A 156 0.81 -29.63 -26.24
N ALA A 157 1.75 -29.87 -27.17
CA ALA A 157 1.78 -31.08 -27.97
C ALA A 157 2.08 -32.33 -27.13
N THR A 158 2.84 -32.18 -26.03
CA THR A 158 3.18 -33.28 -25.10
C THR A 158 2.10 -33.53 -24.04
N VAL A 159 1.32 -32.50 -23.69
CA VAL A 159 0.29 -32.62 -22.65
C VAL A 159 -0.89 -33.46 -23.16
N PRO A 160 -1.25 -34.57 -22.51
CA PRO A 160 -2.40 -35.38 -22.92
C PRO A 160 -3.69 -34.60 -22.72
N SER A 161 -4.65 -34.78 -23.62
CA SER A 161 -5.99 -34.19 -23.44
C SER A 161 -6.69 -34.90 -22.29
N SER A 162 -7.07 -34.16 -21.24
CA SER A 162 -7.80 -34.70 -20.11
C SER A 162 -9.30 -34.67 -20.37
N PHE A 163 -10.00 -35.77 -20.09
CA PHE A 163 -11.47 -35.77 -20.08
C PHE A 163 -12.04 -34.98 -18.88
N ARG A 164 -11.23 -34.73 -17.84
CA ARG A 164 -11.69 -34.14 -16.57
C ARG A 164 -11.45 -32.63 -16.46
N SER A 165 -10.50 -32.09 -17.22
CA SER A 165 -10.18 -30.65 -17.22
C SER A 165 -10.32 -30.13 -18.64
N VAL A 166 -11.08 -29.05 -18.80
CA VAL A 166 -11.20 -28.36 -20.09
C VAL A 166 -9.88 -27.67 -20.46
N LEU A 167 -9.06 -27.31 -19.46
CA LEU A 167 -7.79 -26.60 -19.64
C LEU A 167 -6.59 -27.55 -19.47
N ALA A 168 -5.64 -27.50 -20.40
CA ALA A 168 -4.33 -28.11 -20.25
C ALA A 168 -3.50 -27.35 -19.22
N SER A 169 -2.87 -28.07 -18.29
CA SER A 169 -1.99 -27.50 -17.27
C SER A 169 -0.60 -27.23 -17.85
N VAL A 170 -0.13 -26.00 -17.74
CA VAL A 170 1.21 -25.58 -18.20
C VAL A 170 2.00 -25.04 -17.02
N PRO A 171 3.20 -25.55 -16.70
CA PRO A 171 4.03 -24.96 -15.66
C PRO A 171 4.37 -23.49 -15.97
N HIS A 172 4.10 -22.58 -15.03
CA HIS A 172 4.39 -21.15 -15.20
C HIS A 172 5.87 -20.87 -15.53
N SER A 173 6.79 -21.69 -15.00
CA SER A 173 8.23 -21.54 -15.17
C SER A 173 8.68 -21.51 -16.63
N ILE A 174 7.97 -22.22 -17.52
CA ILE A 174 8.27 -22.27 -18.96
C ILE A 174 8.21 -20.88 -19.60
N VAL A 175 7.24 -20.06 -19.19
CA VAL A 175 7.08 -18.69 -19.67
C VAL A 175 7.90 -17.73 -18.83
N ASP A 176 7.91 -17.92 -17.51
CA ASP A 176 8.61 -17.06 -16.58
C ASP A 176 10.12 -16.99 -16.86
N GLU A 177 10.77 -18.12 -17.17
CA GLU A 177 12.20 -18.14 -17.50
C GLU A 177 12.53 -17.28 -18.73
N ILE A 178 11.66 -17.27 -19.74
CA ILE A 178 11.85 -16.47 -20.96
C ILE A 178 11.61 -14.98 -20.67
N ILE A 179 10.57 -14.66 -19.91
CA ILE A 179 10.26 -13.27 -19.53
C ILE A 179 11.35 -12.72 -18.60
N LYS A 180 11.84 -13.50 -17.65
CA LYS A 180 12.96 -13.13 -16.78
C LYS A 180 14.21 -12.80 -17.59
N GLN A 181 14.57 -13.63 -18.57
CA GLN A 181 15.68 -13.35 -19.48
C GLN A 181 15.50 -12.07 -20.31
N ASP A 182 14.26 -11.69 -20.64
CA ASP A 182 13.98 -10.42 -21.30
C ASP A 182 14.09 -9.24 -20.34
N PHE A 183 13.53 -9.37 -19.14
CA PHE A 183 13.60 -8.37 -18.09
C PHE A 183 15.04 -8.05 -17.67
N GLU A 184 15.90 -9.07 -17.53
CA GLU A 184 17.31 -8.89 -17.17
C GLU A 184 18.12 -8.09 -18.20
N LYS A 185 17.66 -7.99 -19.46
CA LYS A 185 18.29 -7.19 -20.52
C LYS A 185 17.97 -5.70 -20.43
N GLU A 186 16.94 -5.32 -19.69
CA GLU A 186 16.47 -3.93 -19.55
C GLU A 186 17.29 -3.11 -18.55
N LYS A 187 18.42 -3.63 -18.03
CA LYS A 187 19.22 -2.93 -17.02
C LYS A 187 19.82 -1.63 -17.59
N PRO A 188 19.73 -0.49 -16.86
CA PRO A 188 19.25 -0.36 -15.48
C PRO A 188 17.72 -0.38 -15.36
N ILE A 189 17.22 -1.18 -14.41
CA ILE A 189 15.79 -1.30 -14.12
C ILE A 189 15.31 0.00 -13.49
N SER A 190 14.44 0.73 -14.19
CA SER A 190 13.93 2.05 -13.77
C SER A 190 12.50 2.04 -13.24
N GLY A 191 11.88 0.85 -13.10
CA GLY A 191 10.51 0.72 -12.63
C GLY A 191 10.00 -0.71 -12.58
N ILE A 192 8.67 -0.84 -12.62
CA ILE A 192 7.98 -2.14 -12.61
C ILE A 192 7.51 -2.50 -14.01
N TYR A 193 7.72 -3.74 -14.44
CA TYR A 193 7.42 -4.20 -15.80
C TYR A 193 6.21 -5.13 -15.83
N ILE A 194 5.18 -4.77 -16.60
CA ILE A 194 3.99 -5.59 -16.81
C ILE A 194 4.00 -6.11 -18.23
N TYR A 195 4.18 -7.42 -18.40
CA TYR A 195 4.17 -8.08 -19.69
C TYR A 195 2.75 -8.58 -20.02
N ILE A 196 2.15 -8.05 -21.08
CA ILE A 196 0.84 -8.48 -21.57
C ILE A 196 1.06 -9.37 -22.81
N LEU A 197 0.79 -10.66 -22.66
CA LEU A 197 1.06 -11.67 -23.69
C LEU A 197 -0.20 -11.92 -24.52
N ASN A 198 -0.07 -11.82 -25.84
CA ASN A 198 -1.07 -12.22 -26.82
C ASN A 198 -0.38 -13.06 -27.91
N LEU A 199 -0.20 -14.34 -27.61
CA LEU A 199 0.64 -15.26 -28.38
C LEU A 199 -0.09 -15.97 -29.53
N GLY A 200 -1.35 -15.61 -29.78
CA GLY A 200 -2.21 -16.22 -30.79
C GLY A 200 -2.89 -17.51 -30.32
N SER A 201 -3.61 -18.16 -31.24
CA SER A 201 -4.35 -19.39 -30.95
C SER A 201 -3.40 -20.57 -30.77
N GLN A 202 -3.60 -21.34 -29.70
CA GLN A 202 -2.87 -22.58 -29.43
C GLN A 202 -3.70 -23.81 -29.82
N SER A 203 -3.06 -24.99 -29.86
CA SER A 203 -3.70 -26.26 -30.23
C SER A 203 -4.74 -26.74 -29.22
N LYS A 204 -4.59 -26.35 -27.95
CA LYS A 204 -5.49 -26.68 -26.84
C LYS A 204 -5.67 -25.45 -25.95
N PRO A 205 -6.86 -25.25 -25.35
CA PRO A 205 -7.02 -24.26 -24.29
C PRO A 205 -6.17 -24.66 -23.08
N TYR A 206 -5.55 -23.69 -22.42
CA TYR A 206 -4.54 -23.93 -21.39
C TYR A 206 -4.61 -22.88 -20.30
N ALA A 207 -4.03 -23.20 -19.13
CA ALA A 207 -3.78 -22.26 -18.05
C ALA A 207 -2.58 -22.74 -17.23
N TYR A 208 -2.01 -21.84 -16.42
CA TYR A 208 -0.75 -22.05 -15.75
C TYR A 208 -0.91 -22.70 -14.37
N SER A 209 -0.08 -23.70 -14.10
CA SER A 209 0.09 -24.29 -12.77
C SER A 209 1.31 -23.70 -12.05
N TYR A 210 1.15 -23.47 -10.75
CA TYR A 210 2.17 -22.82 -9.92
C TYR A 210 3.01 -23.80 -9.09
N THR A 211 2.49 -25.01 -8.83
CA THR A 211 3.16 -26.05 -8.04
C THR A 211 3.33 -27.35 -8.85
N PRO A 212 4.43 -28.11 -8.68
CA PRO A 212 4.63 -29.40 -9.34
C PRO A 212 3.60 -30.47 -8.94
N GLY A 213 3.24 -31.36 -9.87
CA GLY A 213 2.34 -32.49 -9.63
C GLY A 213 0.93 -32.30 -10.20
N ASP A 214 0.25 -33.40 -10.50
CA ASP A 214 -1.07 -33.38 -11.15
C ASP A 214 -2.23 -33.18 -10.16
N PRO A 215 -3.30 -32.49 -10.56
CA PRO A 215 -4.52 -32.41 -9.75
C PRO A 215 -5.17 -33.79 -9.60
N SER A 216 -5.72 -34.07 -8.43
CA SER A 216 -6.43 -35.32 -8.13
C SER A 216 -7.87 -35.04 -7.70
N PRO A 217 -8.78 -36.04 -7.67
CA PRO A 217 -10.13 -35.85 -7.10
C PRO A 217 -10.13 -35.39 -5.63
N ALA A 218 -9.06 -35.68 -4.90
CA ALA A 218 -8.89 -35.28 -3.50
C ALA A 218 -8.08 -33.96 -3.36
N PHE A 219 -7.53 -33.43 -4.45
CA PHE A 219 -6.65 -32.27 -4.41
C PHE A 219 -6.81 -31.40 -5.66
N THR A 220 -7.45 -30.24 -5.47
CA THR A 220 -7.71 -29.28 -6.54
C THR A 220 -6.59 -28.25 -6.61
N LYS A 221 -5.87 -28.23 -7.73
CA LYS A 221 -4.92 -27.16 -8.07
C LYS A 221 -5.60 -26.12 -8.94
N CYS A 222 -5.58 -24.87 -8.49
CA CYS A 222 -6.11 -23.77 -9.26
C CYS A 222 -5.11 -23.35 -10.35
N LEU A 223 -5.55 -23.39 -11.60
CA LEU A 223 -4.78 -22.92 -12.75
C LEU A 223 -5.09 -21.45 -13.00
N GLY A 224 -4.10 -20.65 -13.40
CA GLY A 224 -4.29 -19.22 -13.69
C GLY A 224 -3.63 -18.68 -14.94
N THR A 225 -3.74 -17.36 -15.11
CA THR A 225 -3.33 -16.65 -16.33
C THR A 225 -2.23 -15.63 -16.08
N VAL A 226 -1.80 -15.49 -14.82
CA VAL A 226 -0.84 -14.48 -14.37
C VAL A 226 0.26 -15.08 -13.52
N TRP A 227 1.41 -14.39 -13.48
CA TRP A 227 2.50 -14.68 -12.55
C TRP A 227 3.18 -13.38 -12.13
N THR A 228 3.47 -13.27 -10.84
CA THR A 228 4.25 -12.18 -10.23
C THR A 228 5.65 -12.71 -9.93
N GLY A 229 6.68 -12.10 -10.50
CA GLY A 229 8.06 -12.57 -10.32
C GLY A 229 8.66 -12.22 -8.95
N LYS A 230 9.86 -12.75 -8.69
CA LYS A 230 10.67 -12.35 -7.52
C LYS A 230 11.25 -10.93 -7.65
N GLU A 231 11.55 -10.52 -8.88
CA GLU A 231 11.99 -9.17 -9.25
C GLU A 231 10.79 -8.35 -9.75
N ARG A 232 10.96 -7.04 -10.00
CA ARG A 232 9.88 -6.08 -10.33
C ARG A 232 9.29 -6.26 -11.73
N TYR A 233 8.89 -7.48 -12.07
CA TYR A 233 8.12 -7.79 -13.26
C TYR A 233 6.98 -8.77 -12.95
N LEU A 234 5.94 -8.72 -13.78
CA LEU A 234 4.87 -9.70 -13.80
C LEU A 234 4.42 -9.90 -15.24
N TRP A 235 3.76 -11.03 -15.51
CA TRP A 235 3.17 -11.29 -16.82
C TRP A 235 1.73 -11.75 -16.72
N ILE A 236 0.96 -11.42 -17.75
CA ILE A 236 -0.46 -11.73 -17.91
C ILE A 236 -0.63 -12.31 -19.31
N ASP A 237 -1.09 -13.54 -19.41
CA ASP A 237 -1.37 -14.20 -20.69
C ASP A 237 -2.85 -14.11 -21.05
N LEU A 238 -3.17 -13.32 -22.07
CA LEU A 238 -4.54 -13.11 -22.57
C LEU A 238 -5.07 -14.32 -23.34
N GLY A 239 -4.19 -15.24 -23.76
CA GLY A 239 -4.54 -16.48 -24.44
C GLY A 239 -4.86 -17.63 -23.48
N ALA A 240 -4.45 -17.52 -22.21
CA ALA A 240 -4.73 -18.51 -21.18
C ALA A 240 -6.17 -18.39 -20.64
N GLY A 241 -6.77 -19.51 -20.26
CA GLY A 241 -8.13 -19.61 -19.73
C GLY A 241 -9.19 -20.01 -20.79
N PRO A 242 -10.48 -19.71 -20.54
CA PRO A 242 -11.01 -18.92 -19.43
C PRO A 242 -10.95 -19.65 -18.09
N VAL A 243 -10.42 -18.96 -17.09
CA VAL A 243 -10.40 -19.38 -15.68
C VAL A 243 -11.56 -18.74 -14.93
N ASP A 244 -11.92 -19.34 -13.80
CA ASP A 244 -12.94 -18.86 -12.87
C ASP A 244 -12.43 -19.09 -11.44
N TYR A 245 -12.64 -18.11 -10.56
CA TYR A 245 -12.29 -18.17 -9.15
C TYR A 245 -13.37 -17.51 -8.31
N GLY A 246 -13.56 -17.99 -7.10
CA GLY A 246 -14.32 -17.26 -6.09
C GLY A 246 -15.14 -18.18 -5.21
N PRO A 247 -15.99 -17.58 -4.37
CA PRO A 247 -16.98 -18.32 -3.59
C PRO A 247 -17.88 -19.18 -4.50
N ALA A 248 -18.04 -20.45 -4.15
CA ALA A 248 -18.83 -21.42 -4.90
C ALA A 248 -20.35 -21.25 -4.71
N LEU A 249 -20.77 -20.72 -3.55
CA LEU A 249 -22.19 -20.58 -3.19
C LEU A 249 -22.61 -19.12 -3.08
N SER A 250 -21.89 -18.34 -2.27
CA SER A 250 -22.22 -16.94 -1.98
C SER A 250 -20.98 -16.20 -1.48
N GLY A 251 -20.81 -14.97 -1.93
CA GLY A 251 -19.75 -14.07 -1.51
C GLY A 251 -19.34 -13.13 -2.63
N ASP A 252 -18.50 -12.16 -2.29
CA ASP A 252 -18.01 -11.15 -3.22
C ASP A 252 -16.70 -11.57 -3.90
N GLY A 253 -16.31 -10.83 -4.95
CA GLY A 253 -15.01 -10.99 -5.61
C GLY A 253 -14.91 -12.18 -6.55
N VAL A 254 -16.03 -12.84 -6.87
CA VAL A 254 -16.07 -13.90 -7.89
C VAL A 254 -15.55 -13.36 -9.21
N LEU A 255 -14.56 -14.06 -9.76
CA LEU A 255 -14.08 -13.92 -11.12
C LEU A 255 -14.87 -14.89 -12.01
N PRO A 256 -15.86 -14.41 -12.79
CA PRO A 256 -16.69 -15.28 -13.60
C PRO A 256 -15.92 -15.74 -14.83
N ARG A 257 -16.24 -16.95 -15.29
CA ARG A 257 -15.66 -17.53 -16.50
C ARG A 257 -16.00 -16.68 -17.71
N GLY A 258 -15.01 -16.07 -18.34
CA GLY A 258 -15.20 -15.37 -19.62
C GLY A 258 -15.62 -13.89 -19.51
N GLU A 259 -15.87 -13.34 -18.32
CA GLU A 259 -16.51 -12.02 -18.19
C GLU A 259 -15.57 -10.88 -17.78
N PHE A 260 -14.53 -11.16 -16.98
CA PHE A 260 -13.76 -10.09 -16.32
C PHE A 260 -12.32 -9.95 -16.82
N HIS A 261 -11.69 -11.04 -17.29
CA HIS A 261 -10.38 -10.95 -17.94
C HIS A 261 -10.53 -10.74 -19.45
N PRO A 262 -9.79 -9.78 -20.05
CA PRO A 262 -9.78 -9.63 -21.49
C PRO A 262 -9.18 -10.88 -22.13
N PHE A 263 -10.04 -11.71 -22.73
CA PHE A 263 -9.59 -12.87 -23.48
C PHE A 263 -9.23 -12.46 -24.90
N ALA A 264 -8.03 -12.80 -25.35
CA ALA A 264 -7.60 -12.56 -26.72
C ALA A 264 -8.60 -13.15 -27.74
N THR A 265 -9.24 -14.27 -27.39
CA THR A 265 -10.28 -14.94 -28.18
C THR A 265 -11.60 -14.17 -28.20
N LEU A 266 -12.00 -13.53 -27.09
CA LEU A 266 -13.23 -12.75 -27.01
C LEU A 266 -13.13 -11.39 -27.68
N HIS A 267 -11.95 -10.88 -27.99
CA HIS A 267 -11.76 -9.66 -28.78
C HIS A 267 -11.06 -9.91 -30.14
N GLY A 268 -11.01 -11.18 -30.58
CA GLY A 268 -10.51 -11.58 -31.90
C GLY A 268 -11.37 -11.10 -33.08
N ARG A 269 -10.86 -11.13 -34.31
CA ARG A 269 -11.48 -10.43 -35.45
C ARG A 269 -12.79 -11.07 -35.99
N PRO A 270 -13.77 -10.25 -36.43
CA PRO A 270 -13.77 -8.80 -36.36
C PRO A 270 -14.35 -8.33 -35.02
N LYS A 271 -13.49 -8.02 -34.05
CA LYS A 271 -13.86 -7.33 -32.82
C LYS A 271 -12.90 -6.17 -32.57
N SER A 272 -13.44 -5.18 -31.87
CA SER A 272 -12.84 -3.86 -31.70
C SER A 272 -11.54 -3.93 -30.89
N GLN A 273 -10.42 -3.58 -31.51
CA GLN A 273 -9.15 -3.39 -30.80
C GLN A 273 -9.28 -2.34 -29.69
N LYS A 274 -10.12 -1.32 -29.89
CA LYS A 274 -10.37 -0.28 -28.89
C LYS A 274 -10.99 -0.86 -27.61
N ALA A 275 -11.91 -1.82 -27.74
CA ALA A 275 -12.52 -2.50 -26.59
C ALA A 275 -11.49 -3.37 -25.85
N LEU A 276 -10.66 -4.12 -26.58
CA LEU A 276 -9.58 -4.89 -25.95
C LEU A 276 -8.64 -3.98 -25.14
N LEU A 277 -8.25 -2.84 -25.71
CA LEU A 277 -7.35 -1.91 -25.02
C LEU A 277 -8.00 -1.19 -23.82
N SER A 278 -9.32 -0.97 -23.81
CA SER A 278 -10.00 -0.44 -22.62
C SER A 278 -10.04 -1.46 -21.49
N ASP A 279 -10.26 -2.73 -21.81
CA ASP A 279 -10.29 -3.80 -20.80
C ASP A 279 -8.87 -4.06 -20.27
N LEU A 280 -7.85 -3.97 -21.13
CA LEU A 280 -6.45 -4.02 -20.70
C LEU A 280 -6.07 -2.82 -19.81
N ALA A 281 -6.60 -1.63 -20.09
CA ALA A 281 -6.39 -0.47 -19.21
C ALA A 281 -6.98 -0.74 -17.82
N SER A 282 -8.18 -1.31 -17.74
CA SER A 282 -8.80 -1.71 -16.46
C SER A 282 -7.94 -2.75 -15.72
N LEU A 283 -7.42 -3.76 -16.44
CA LEU A 283 -6.57 -4.79 -15.87
C LEU A 283 -5.24 -4.24 -15.32
N VAL A 284 -4.57 -3.38 -16.08
CA VAL A 284 -3.32 -2.71 -15.64
C VAL A 284 -3.60 -1.79 -14.46
N TRP A 285 -4.74 -1.08 -14.47
CA TRP A 285 -5.17 -0.25 -13.34
C TRP A 285 -5.43 -1.08 -12.07
N SER A 286 -6.11 -2.23 -12.19
CA SER A 286 -6.31 -3.16 -11.08
C SER A 286 -4.97 -3.69 -10.54
N ALA A 287 -4.04 -4.06 -11.44
CA ALA A 287 -2.69 -4.48 -11.04
C ALA A 287 -1.95 -3.36 -10.27
N TYR A 288 -2.06 -2.12 -10.74
CA TYR A 288 -1.48 -0.97 -10.05
C TYR A 288 -2.03 -0.84 -8.62
N GLN A 289 -3.36 -0.84 -8.46
CA GLN A 289 -4.00 -0.66 -7.16
C GLN A 289 -3.73 -1.81 -6.18
N VAL A 290 -3.73 -3.06 -6.64
CA VAL A 290 -3.65 -4.24 -5.77
C VAL A 290 -2.22 -4.72 -5.54
N LEU A 291 -1.34 -4.60 -6.54
CA LEU A 291 0.01 -5.16 -6.47
C LEU A 291 1.06 -4.10 -6.21
N LEU A 292 0.92 -2.89 -6.77
CA LEU A 292 2.01 -1.91 -6.77
C LEU A 292 1.82 -0.81 -5.73
N VAL A 293 0.57 -0.39 -5.51
CA VAL A 293 0.18 0.51 -4.42
C VAL A 293 -0.94 -0.07 -3.53
N PRO A 294 -0.83 -1.33 -3.05
CA PRO A 294 -1.87 -1.91 -2.19
C PRO A 294 -2.11 -1.05 -0.97
N SER A 295 -3.38 -1.02 -0.54
CA SER A 295 -3.76 -0.46 0.74
C SER A 295 -2.96 -1.13 1.87
N LEU A 296 -2.59 -0.36 2.89
CA LEU A 296 -1.97 -0.92 4.08
C LEU A 296 -3.02 -1.69 4.87
N ARG A 297 -2.71 -2.91 5.29
CA ARG A 297 -3.59 -3.68 6.19
C ARG A 297 -3.76 -2.95 7.52
N ILE A 298 -2.64 -2.47 8.06
CA ILE A 298 -2.47 -1.70 9.29
C ILE A 298 -1.25 -0.79 9.13
N PRO A 299 -1.18 0.37 9.80
CA PRO A 299 0.03 1.19 9.86
C PRO A 299 1.12 0.51 10.70
N ILE A 300 2.38 0.60 10.27
CA ILE A 300 3.52 -0.09 10.88
C ILE A 300 4.68 0.89 11.10
N PRO A 301 5.06 1.21 12.35
CA PRO A 301 6.25 2.01 12.62
C PRO A 301 7.54 1.22 12.33
N PHE A 302 8.62 1.95 12.09
CA PHE A 302 9.96 1.37 11.95
C PHE A 302 10.52 0.94 13.31
N GLU A 303 11.11 -0.25 13.38
CA GLU A 303 11.71 -0.83 14.58
C GLU A 303 12.99 -1.58 14.23
N ASN A 304 14.07 -1.43 15.00
CA ASN A 304 15.36 -2.06 14.67
C ASN A 304 15.37 -3.58 14.90
N SER A 305 14.57 -4.08 15.83
CA SER A 305 14.45 -5.52 16.09
C SER A 305 13.02 -6.00 15.92
N LEU A 306 12.85 -7.03 15.11
CA LEU A 306 11.59 -7.71 14.84
C LEU A 306 11.71 -9.14 15.36
N ILE A 307 10.77 -9.54 16.21
CA ILE A 307 10.76 -10.87 16.83
C ILE A 307 9.40 -11.52 16.58
N VAL A 308 9.41 -12.70 15.97
CA VAL A 308 8.22 -13.54 15.82
C VAL A 308 8.29 -14.64 16.87
N GLU A 309 7.29 -14.69 17.76
CA GLU A 309 7.21 -15.69 18.83
C GLU A 309 6.13 -16.72 18.48
N PHE A 310 6.55 -17.90 18.00
CA PHE A 310 5.66 -19.04 17.81
C PHE A 310 5.29 -19.65 19.16
N ILE A 311 4.01 -19.58 19.51
CA ILE A 311 3.45 -20.20 20.71
C ILE A 311 2.60 -21.38 20.24
N HIS A 312 3.22 -22.55 20.24
CA HIS A 312 2.62 -23.78 19.75
C HIS A 312 1.88 -24.49 20.89
N ILE A 313 0.55 -24.44 20.83
CA ILE A 313 -0.35 -25.04 21.81
C ILE A 313 -0.76 -26.41 21.25
N TYR A 314 -0.15 -27.46 21.78
CA TYR A 314 -0.35 -28.83 21.32
C TYR A 314 -1.20 -29.64 22.28
N GLY A 315 -1.88 -30.65 21.75
CA GLY A 315 -2.64 -31.63 22.55
C GLY A 315 -1.74 -32.61 23.32
N SER A 316 -2.05 -33.90 23.25
CA SER A 316 -1.30 -34.94 23.95
C SER A 316 0.07 -35.19 23.33
N SER A 317 1.09 -35.31 24.18
CA SER A 317 2.45 -35.70 23.80
C SER A 317 2.56 -37.07 23.11
N ASP A 318 1.56 -37.94 23.30
CA ASP A 318 1.58 -39.33 22.86
C ASP A 318 1.15 -39.49 21.39
N ASN A 319 0.51 -38.47 20.82
CA ASN A 319 0.05 -38.42 19.42
C ASN A 319 0.74 -37.31 18.63
N LYS A 320 2.09 -37.20 18.75
CA LYS A 320 2.85 -36.31 17.87
C LYS A 320 2.67 -36.78 16.42
N ASP A 321 2.00 -35.95 15.63
CA ASP A 321 1.87 -36.10 14.18
C ASP A 321 3.24 -36.37 13.56
N SER A 322 3.35 -37.41 12.73
CA SER A 322 4.62 -37.79 12.09
C SER A 322 5.14 -36.73 11.11
N VAL A 323 4.26 -35.84 10.62
CA VAL A 323 4.62 -34.76 9.69
C VAL A 323 4.85 -33.43 10.43
N GLY A 324 4.11 -33.16 11.51
CA GLY A 324 4.28 -31.97 12.33
C GLY A 324 4.02 -30.64 11.59
N LEU A 325 4.41 -29.52 12.20
CA LEU A 325 4.45 -28.19 11.57
C LEU A 325 5.91 -27.88 11.20
N ASP A 326 6.17 -27.51 9.94
CA ASP A 326 7.51 -27.13 9.50
C ASP A 326 7.81 -25.65 9.79
N TRP A 327 8.12 -25.35 11.04
CA TRP A 327 8.56 -24.02 11.48
C TRP A 327 9.76 -23.52 10.67
N LYS A 328 10.67 -24.43 10.29
CA LYS A 328 11.87 -24.08 9.53
C LYS A 328 11.54 -23.64 8.11
N LEU A 329 10.47 -24.17 7.50
CA LEU A 329 10.00 -23.70 6.20
C LEU A 329 9.49 -22.26 6.28
N ILE A 330 8.71 -21.92 7.32
CA ILE A 330 8.22 -20.55 7.54
C ILE A 330 9.40 -19.61 7.74
N GLU A 331 10.33 -19.96 8.64
CA GLU A 331 11.55 -19.19 8.90
C GLU A 331 12.38 -19.00 7.63
N ARG A 332 12.62 -20.08 6.88
CA ARG A 332 13.40 -20.05 5.63
C ARG A 332 12.78 -19.11 4.61
N ASN A 333 11.47 -19.17 4.39
CA ASN A 333 10.80 -18.29 3.42
C ASN A 333 10.98 -16.80 3.74
N PHE A 334 11.10 -16.42 5.02
CA PHE A 334 11.45 -15.05 5.40
C PHE A 334 12.95 -14.79 5.27
N MET A 335 13.77 -15.66 5.85
CA MET A 335 15.22 -15.46 5.92
C MET A 335 15.89 -15.47 4.55
N ASP A 336 15.39 -16.24 3.58
CA ASP A 336 15.86 -16.20 2.20
C ASP A 336 15.71 -14.79 1.62
N GLU A 337 14.56 -14.14 1.85
CA GLU A 337 14.32 -12.78 1.37
C GLU A 337 15.06 -11.71 2.20
N VAL A 338 15.39 -12.00 3.47
CA VAL A 338 16.30 -11.17 4.27
C VAL A 338 17.72 -11.22 3.68
N ASN A 339 18.22 -12.43 3.38
CA ASN A 339 19.55 -12.64 2.82
C ASN A 339 19.71 -12.03 1.42
N GLU A 340 18.62 -11.97 0.64
CA GLU A 340 18.56 -11.29 -0.66
C GLU A 340 18.36 -9.75 -0.54
N ASN A 341 18.41 -9.17 0.67
CA ASN A 341 18.14 -7.75 0.94
C ASN A 341 16.78 -7.28 0.37
N GLY A 342 15.75 -8.12 0.47
CA GLY A 342 14.41 -7.85 -0.07
C GLY A 342 13.41 -7.30 0.96
N LEU A 343 13.51 -7.72 2.23
CA LEU A 343 12.46 -7.52 3.23
C LEU A 343 12.78 -6.49 4.33
N LEU A 344 13.99 -6.53 4.90
CA LEU A 344 14.41 -5.68 6.03
C LEU A 344 15.15 -4.43 5.56
N PHE A 345 15.27 -3.43 6.42
CA PHE A 345 16.09 -2.23 6.14
C PHE A 345 17.45 -2.34 6.81
N GLY A 346 18.54 -2.02 6.11
CA GLY A 346 19.87 -1.82 6.70
C GLY A 346 20.26 -2.85 7.77
N ASP A 347 20.36 -2.40 9.02
CA ASP A 347 20.74 -3.17 10.20
C ASP A 347 19.56 -3.77 11.00
N GLN A 348 18.34 -3.73 10.45
CA GLN A 348 17.19 -4.41 11.06
C GLN A 348 17.48 -5.90 11.24
N SER A 349 17.06 -6.42 12.39
CA SER A 349 17.16 -7.85 12.71
C SER A 349 15.78 -8.49 12.74
N LEU A 350 15.65 -9.68 12.14
CA LEU A 350 14.49 -10.55 12.28
C LEU A 350 14.90 -11.82 13.02
N ARG A 351 14.18 -12.15 14.09
CA ARG A 351 14.42 -13.35 14.89
C ARG A 351 13.14 -14.14 15.10
N PHE A 352 13.26 -15.45 15.08
CA PHE A 352 12.17 -16.36 15.37
C PHE A 352 12.45 -17.07 16.69
N LYS A 353 11.43 -17.17 17.53
CA LYS A 353 11.46 -17.90 18.80
C LYS A 353 10.30 -18.85 18.84
N LYS A 354 10.52 -20.02 19.42
CA LYS A 354 9.50 -21.04 19.57
C LYS A 354 9.32 -21.43 21.02
N TYR A 355 8.07 -21.49 21.43
CA TYR A 355 7.62 -21.95 22.73
C TYR A 355 6.53 -23.00 22.54
N ASP A 356 6.55 -24.05 23.34
CA ASP A 356 5.59 -25.14 23.28
C ASP A 356 4.76 -25.15 24.58
N VAL A 357 3.43 -25.22 24.45
CA VAL A 357 2.46 -25.23 25.55
C VAL A 357 1.59 -26.46 25.43
N ASN A 358 1.55 -27.30 26.47
CA ASN A 358 0.62 -28.41 26.54
C ASN A 358 -0.79 -27.88 26.84
N LEU A 359 -1.75 -28.15 25.96
CA LEU A 359 -3.15 -27.72 26.10
C LEU A 359 -3.77 -28.21 27.42
N ALA A 360 -3.42 -29.43 27.86
CA ALA A 360 -3.93 -30.00 29.11
C ALA A 360 -3.42 -29.28 30.37
N GLU A 361 -2.25 -28.65 30.27
CA GLU A 361 -1.62 -27.88 31.36
C GLU A 361 -1.94 -26.38 31.27
N CYS A 362 -2.74 -25.98 30.30
CA CYS A 362 -3.11 -24.58 30.04
C CYS A 362 -4.62 -24.37 30.17
N PRO A 363 -5.14 -24.11 31.39
CA PRO A 363 -6.56 -23.85 31.62
C PRO A 363 -7.10 -22.71 30.75
N ILE A 364 -6.29 -21.68 30.51
CA ILE A 364 -6.69 -20.53 29.71
C ILE A 364 -6.76 -20.87 28.22
N CYS A 365 -5.87 -21.72 27.71
CA CYS A 365 -5.93 -22.21 26.33
C CYS A 365 -7.25 -22.97 26.12
N SER A 366 -7.60 -23.86 27.05
CA SER A 366 -8.85 -24.62 27.02
C SER A 366 -10.08 -23.71 27.13
N PHE A 367 -10.04 -22.72 28.02
CA PHE A 367 -11.09 -21.71 28.17
C PHE A 367 -11.26 -20.87 26.90
N ALA A 368 -10.16 -20.44 26.27
CA ALA A 368 -10.18 -19.65 25.04
C ALA A 368 -10.88 -20.41 23.90
N ILE A 369 -10.52 -21.68 23.69
CA ILE A 369 -11.17 -22.54 22.70
C ILE A 369 -12.66 -22.72 23.01
N SER A 370 -13.01 -23.04 24.26
CA SER A 370 -14.41 -23.23 24.66
C SER A 370 -15.25 -21.97 24.50
N ARG A 371 -14.72 -20.78 24.84
CA ARG A 371 -15.41 -19.49 24.71
C ARG A 371 -15.59 -19.06 23.25
N ALA A 372 -14.65 -19.44 22.39
CA ALA A 372 -14.67 -19.10 20.97
C ALA A 372 -15.39 -20.12 20.09
N ALA A 373 -15.61 -21.35 20.57
CA ALA A 373 -16.35 -22.37 19.85
C ALA A 373 -17.80 -21.92 19.62
N THR A 374 -18.20 -21.94 18.35
CA THR A 374 -19.52 -21.54 17.89
C THR A 374 -19.98 -22.52 16.79
N SER A 375 -21.29 -22.63 16.59
CA SER A 375 -21.86 -23.48 15.54
C SER A 375 -22.51 -22.65 14.45
N TYR A 376 -22.47 -23.14 13.22
CA TYR A 376 -23.26 -22.62 12.10
C TYR A 376 -24.01 -23.76 11.42
N THR A 377 -25.07 -23.41 10.70
CA THR A 377 -25.84 -24.37 9.92
C THR A 377 -25.69 -24.05 8.44
N SER A 378 -25.16 -24.99 7.67
CA SER A 378 -25.09 -24.91 6.21
C SER A 378 -26.21 -25.74 5.58
N ARG A 379 -26.68 -25.27 4.41
CA ARG A 379 -27.65 -25.96 3.57
C ARG A 379 -26.90 -26.63 2.44
N TYR A 380 -26.93 -27.95 2.39
CA TYR A 380 -26.43 -28.70 1.24
C TYR A 380 -27.62 -29.19 0.41
N LEU A 381 -27.55 -28.95 -0.89
CA LEU A 381 -28.47 -29.52 -1.86
C LEU A 381 -27.78 -30.72 -2.50
N PHE A 382 -28.03 -31.91 -1.96
CA PHE A 382 -27.77 -33.16 -2.66
C PHE A 382 -29.02 -33.47 -3.50
N ASP A 383 -29.82 -34.47 -3.13
CA ASP A 383 -31.13 -34.73 -3.76
C ASP A 383 -32.31 -34.10 -2.99
N ASN A 384 -32.13 -33.81 -1.69
CA ASN A 384 -33.06 -33.09 -0.81
C ASN A 384 -32.28 -32.08 0.04
N TYR A 385 -32.92 -31.01 0.51
CA TYR A 385 -32.28 -30.04 1.41
C TYR A 385 -31.91 -30.69 2.75
N THR A 386 -30.61 -30.87 2.99
CA THR A 386 -30.08 -31.28 4.30
C THR A 386 -29.41 -30.10 5.00
N LEU A 387 -29.74 -29.94 6.27
CA LEU A 387 -29.09 -28.98 7.16
C LEU A 387 -27.96 -29.71 7.89
N ILE A 388 -26.74 -29.23 7.72
CA ILE A 388 -25.57 -29.74 8.45
C ILE A 388 -25.15 -28.67 9.46
N VAL A 389 -25.06 -29.05 10.72
CA VAL A 389 -24.52 -28.19 11.78
C VAL A 389 -23.03 -28.47 11.89
N SER A 390 -22.22 -27.44 11.70
CA SER A 390 -20.77 -27.49 11.77
C SER A 390 -20.27 -26.49 12.81
N GLU A 391 -19.14 -26.79 13.44
CA GLU A 391 -18.52 -25.93 14.44
C GLU A 391 -17.36 -25.12 13.84
N TYR A 392 -17.10 -23.94 14.41
CA TYR A 392 -15.97 -23.09 14.06
C TYR A 392 -15.53 -22.26 15.27
N LEU A 393 -14.33 -21.69 15.20
CA LEU A 393 -13.79 -20.82 16.23
C LEU A 393 -13.93 -19.35 15.80
N ASP A 394 -14.58 -18.54 16.62
CA ASP A 394 -14.66 -17.09 16.44
C ASP A 394 -13.29 -16.47 16.74
N SER A 395 -12.63 -15.95 15.71
CA SER A 395 -11.26 -15.43 15.83
C SER A 395 -11.19 -14.19 16.72
N LYS A 396 -12.23 -13.35 16.73
CA LYS A 396 -12.28 -12.12 17.54
C LYS A 396 -12.44 -12.46 19.02
N ARG A 397 -13.24 -13.46 19.36
CA ARG A 397 -13.37 -13.95 20.74
C ARG A 397 -12.08 -14.59 21.24
N LEU A 398 -11.37 -15.34 20.38
CA LEU A 398 -10.02 -15.83 20.70
C LEU A 398 -9.07 -14.67 20.95
N HIS A 399 -8.98 -13.73 20.01
CA HIS A 399 -8.12 -12.54 20.12
C HIS A 399 -8.36 -11.77 21.42
N GLN A 400 -9.63 -11.49 21.74
CA GLN A 400 -10.00 -10.81 22.98
C GLN A 400 -9.52 -11.58 24.21
N THR A 401 -9.78 -12.90 24.27
CA THR A 401 -9.42 -13.74 25.43
C THR A 401 -7.90 -13.85 25.60
N LEU A 402 -7.16 -14.00 24.50
CA LEU A 402 -5.70 -14.05 24.50
C LEU A 402 -5.10 -12.70 24.94
N SER A 403 -5.65 -11.59 24.45
CA SER A 403 -5.22 -10.24 24.81
C SER A 403 -5.45 -9.93 26.29
N GLU A 404 -6.65 -10.27 26.81
CA GLU A 404 -7.01 -10.09 28.23
C GLU A 404 -6.13 -10.93 29.16
N SER A 405 -5.59 -12.05 28.68
CA SER A 405 -4.83 -13.03 29.47
C SER A 405 -3.34 -13.10 29.11
N ALA A 406 -2.81 -12.10 28.40
CA ALA A 406 -1.49 -12.17 27.78
C ALA A 406 -0.35 -12.45 28.76
N ALA A 407 -0.34 -11.81 29.93
CA ALA A 407 0.69 -12.02 30.96
C ALA A 407 0.71 -13.47 31.47
N GLU A 408 -0.47 -14.05 31.69
CA GLU A 408 -0.61 -15.42 32.17
C GLU A 408 -0.21 -16.43 31.09
N PHE A 409 -0.53 -16.16 29.83
CA PHE A 409 -0.05 -16.95 28.69
C PHE A 409 1.47 -16.98 28.61
N ARG A 410 2.13 -15.81 28.73
CA ARG A 410 3.61 -15.73 28.71
C ARG A 410 4.21 -16.54 29.86
N ARG A 411 3.61 -16.49 31.05
CA ARG A 411 4.02 -17.29 32.21
C ARG A 411 3.92 -18.79 31.94
N ILE A 412 2.77 -19.27 31.45
CA ILE A 412 2.54 -20.70 31.15
C ILE A 412 3.47 -21.17 30.03
N ALA A 413 3.66 -20.36 28.99
CA ALA A 413 4.55 -20.64 27.88
C ALA A 413 6.04 -20.52 28.22
N LYS A 414 6.37 -20.15 29.48
CA LYS A 414 7.74 -19.94 29.96
C LYS A 414 8.53 -18.97 29.07
N VAL A 415 7.83 -17.98 28.55
CA VAL A 415 8.44 -16.91 27.74
C VAL A 415 9.21 -16.01 28.70
N PRO A 416 10.52 -15.78 28.49
CA PRO A 416 11.30 -14.91 29.35
C PRO A 416 10.72 -13.49 29.42
N GLU A 417 10.71 -12.90 30.61
CA GLU A 417 10.51 -11.45 30.82
C GLU A 417 11.80 -10.69 30.47
N GLU A 418 12.29 -10.88 29.26
CA GLU A 418 13.37 -10.06 28.73
C GLU A 418 12.73 -8.83 28.07
N ASP A 419 13.22 -7.64 28.42
CA ASP A 419 12.94 -6.40 27.70
C ASP A 419 13.61 -6.47 26.33
N PHE A 420 12.96 -7.14 25.39
CA PHE A 420 13.36 -7.05 24.00
C PHE A 420 13.05 -5.65 23.50
N GLY A 421 14.09 -4.84 23.31
CA GLY A 421 13.95 -3.64 22.49
C GLY A 421 13.46 -4.03 21.10
N GLY A 422 12.31 -3.52 20.67
CA GLY A 422 11.73 -3.71 19.35
C GLY A 422 10.32 -4.29 19.33
N ARG A 423 9.88 -4.74 18.15
CA ARG A 423 8.52 -5.26 17.93
C ARG A 423 8.47 -6.78 18.07
N ILE A 424 7.62 -7.23 18.98
CA ILE A 424 7.31 -8.65 19.17
C ILE A 424 5.94 -8.96 18.56
N LEU A 425 5.87 -10.00 17.73
CA LEU A 425 4.63 -10.54 17.19
C LEU A 425 4.42 -11.98 17.70
N PRO A 426 3.50 -12.20 18.65
CA PRO A 426 3.10 -13.55 19.04
C PRO A 426 2.22 -14.20 17.96
N VAL A 427 2.55 -15.45 17.64
CA VAL A 427 1.83 -16.32 16.71
C VAL A 427 1.33 -17.54 17.48
N TYR A 428 0.07 -17.50 17.87
CA TYR A 428 -0.59 -18.59 18.59
C TYR A 428 -1.05 -19.65 17.60
N VAL A 429 -0.55 -20.88 17.75
CA VAL A 429 -0.93 -22.01 16.90
C VAL A 429 -1.57 -23.08 17.76
N PHE A 430 -2.90 -23.22 17.62
CA PHE A 430 -3.68 -24.25 18.28
C PHE A 430 -3.67 -25.53 17.43
N ASP A 431 -2.81 -26.48 17.78
CA ASP A 431 -2.79 -27.84 17.20
C ASP A 431 -3.70 -28.74 18.04
N LEU A 432 -4.98 -28.78 17.66
CA LEU A 432 -6.03 -29.42 18.43
C LEU A 432 -6.17 -30.91 18.07
N ASP A 433 -6.20 -31.75 19.11
CA ASP A 433 -6.32 -33.20 19.00
C ASP A 433 -7.76 -33.71 18.71
N VAL A 434 -8.56 -32.91 18.00
CA VAL A 434 -9.96 -33.18 17.68
C VAL A 434 -10.12 -33.64 16.23
N SER A 435 -11.05 -34.57 15.98
CA SER A 435 -11.38 -35.06 14.63
C SER A 435 -12.38 -34.15 13.91
N SER A 436 -13.12 -33.31 14.64
CA SER A 436 -13.97 -32.28 14.04
C SER A 436 -13.11 -31.22 13.36
N ILE A 437 -13.58 -30.72 12.22
CA ILE A 437 -12.92 -29.65 11.48
C ILE A 437 -13.30 -28.33 12.15
N LEU A 438 -12.35 -27.72 12.85
CA LEU A 438 -12.50 -26.40 13.48
C LEU A 438 -11.62 -25.41 12.73
N MET A 439 -12.26 -24.48 12.01
CA MET A 439 -11.59 -23.39 11.30
C MET A 439 -11.89 -22.06 11.99
N LEU A 440 -11.04 -21.06 11.80
CA LEU A 440 -11.27 -19.69 12.26
C LEU A 440 -12.30 -19.03 11.34
N ASP A 441 -13.35 -18.47 11.92
CA ASP A 441 -14.45 -17.79 11.21
C ASP A 441 -14.99 -18.61 10.03
N ARG A 442 -15.05 -19.94 10.18
CA ARG A 442 -15.49 -20.95 9.19
C ARG A 442 -14.51 -21.20 8.04
N TYR A 443 -13.72 -20.21 7.64
CA TYR A 443 -12.96 -20.26 6.38
C TYR A 443 -11.45 -20.32 6.55
N HIS A 444 -10.92 -19.78 7.65
CA HIS A 444 -9.51 -19.45 7.77
C HIS A 444 -8.75 -20.45 8.65
N GLN A 445 -7.57 -20.85 8.21
CA GLN A 445 -6.63 -21.59 9.06
C GLN A 445 -5.82 -20.64 9.95
N SER A 446 -5.64 -19.39 9.51
CA SER A 446 -4.87 -18.36 10.20
C SER A 446 -5.50 -17.00 9.97
N VAL A 447 -5.59 -16.20 11.03
CA VAL A 447 -6.12 -14.83 11.02
C VAL A 447 -5.08 -13.88 11.64
N ALA A 448 -4.85 -12.77 10.94
CA ALA A 448 -3.94 -11.71 11.36
C ALA A 448 -4.69 -10.58 12.08
N PHE A 449 -4.26 -10.28 13.30
CA PHE A 449 -4.66 -9.09 14.06
C PHE A 449 -3.53 -8.06 14.07
N LYS A 450 -3.77 -6.89 14.65
CA LYS A 450 -2.74 -5.82 14.71
C LYS A 450 -1.52 -6.22 15.54
N ASP A 451 -1.77 -7.03 16.57
CA ASP A 451 -0.89 -7.33 17.70
C ASP A 451 -0.55 -8.82 17.82
N MET A 452 -1.25 -9.71 17.12
CA MET A 452 -0.97 -11.15 17.13
C MET A 452 -1.46 -11.84 15.86
N VAL A 453 -1.00 -13.07 15.67
CA VAL A 453 -1.56 -14.02 14.69
C VAL A 453 -2.14 -15.21 15.44
N ILE A 454 -3.30 -15.68 14.99
CA ILE A 454 -3.95 -16.88 15.55
C ILE A 454 -4.13 -17.87 14.40
N ALA A 455 -3.63 -19.08 14.57
CA ALA A 455 -3.81 -20.19 13.65
C ALA A 455 -4.37 -21.42 14.36
N VAL A 456 -5.13 -22.23 13.63
CA VAL A 456 -5.69 -23.48 14.12
C VAL A 456 -5.50 -24.60 13.12
N ARG A 457 -5.21 -25.80 13.63
CA ARG A 457 -5.29 -27.05 12.89
C ARG A 457 -5.91 -28.14 13.75
N THR A 458 -6.47 -29.15 13.09
CA THR A 458 -7.18 -30.28 13.72
C THR A 458 -6.66 -31.61 13.17
N LYS A 459 -7.16 -32.74 13.68
CA LYS A 459 -6.69 -34.06 13.23
C LYS A 459 -7.06 -34.40 11.80
N SER A 460 -8.20 -33.89 11.32
CA SER A 460 -8.61 -34.05 9.92
C SER A 460 -7.52 -33.46 9.02
N THR A 461 -7.24 -34.11 7.89
CA THR A 461 -6.18 -33.71 6.96
C THR A 461 -6.68 -32.78 5.86
N GLN A 462 -7.98 -32.82 5.55
CA GLN A 462 -8.58 -32.06 4.47
C GLN A 462 -10.04 -31.70 4.77
N THR A 463 -10.48 -30.58 4.20
CA THR A 463 -11.89 -30.19 4.14
C THR A 463 -12.23 -29.59 2.78
N VAL A 464 -13.48 -29.72 2.37
CA VAL A 464 -14.00 -28.99 1.21
C VAL A 464 -14.14 -27.51 1.61
N SER A 465 -13.59 -26.63 0.79
CA SER A 465 -13.70 -25.19 0.96
C SER A 465 -14.96 -24.65 0.27
N ASP A 466 -15.46 -23.51 0.76
CA ASP A 466 -16.55 -22.77 0.11
C ASP A 466 -16.08 -22.02 -1.14
N TYR A 467 -14.81 -22.15 -1.52
CA TYR A 467 -14.24 -21.61 -2.74
C TYR A 467 -14.21 -22.64 -3.87
N SER A 468 -14.36 -22.16 -5.10
CA SER A 468 -14.15 -22.94 -6.31
C SER A 468 -13.16 -22.26 -7.25
N CYS A 469 -12.40 -23.07 -7.98
CA CYS A 469 -11.56 -22.61 -9.07
C CYS A 469 -11.65 -23.57 -10.26
N ASN A 470 -11.64 -23.01 -11.46
CA ASN A 470 -11.66 -23.78 -12.72
C ASN A 470 -12.78 -24.83 -12.78
N GLY A 471 -13.96 -24.51 -12.26
CA GLY A 471 -15.13 -25.39 -12.20
C GLY A 471 -15.05 -26.51 -11.15
N ARG A 472 -14.14 -26.44 -10.17
CA ARG A 472 -14.00 -27.43 -9.09
C ARG A 472 -13.92 -26.77 -7.72
N HIS A 473 -14.40 -27.46 -6.68
CA HIS A 473 -14.20 -27.01 -5.30
C HIS A 473 -12.73 -27.05 -4.92
N VAL A 474 -12.28 -26.03 -4.20
CA VAL A 474 -10.96 -25.99 -3.59
C VAL A 474 -10.99 -26.88 -2.35
N PHE A 475 -9.96 -27.71 -2.17
CA PHE A 475 -9.76 -28.48 -0.95
C PHE A 475 -8.72 -27.77 -0.09
N THR A 476 -9.02 -27.60 1.20
CA THR A 476 -8.07 -27.02 2.15
C THR A 476 -7.41 -28.14 2.94
N GLN A 477 -6.09 -28.22 2.88
CA GLN A 477 -5.29 -29.12 3.71
C GLN A 477 -5.16 -28.53 5.11
N THR A 478 -6.02 -28.97 6.02
CA THR A 478 -6.16 -28.40 7.37
C THR A 478 -4.91 -28.53 8.24
N ARG A 479 -4.01 -29.47 7.91
CA ARG A 479 -2.73 -29.69 8.61
C ARG A 479 -1.59 -28.79 8.12
N GLU A 480 -1.66 -28.29 6.89
CA GLU A 480 -0.64 -27.41 6.29
C GLU A 480 -0.95 -25.96 6.66
N LEU A 481 -0.13 -25.39 7.56
CA LEU A 481 -0.32 -24.02 8.08
C LEU A 481 0.77 -23.05 7.62
N GLU A 482 1.82 -23.54 6.99
CA GLU A 482 3.04 -22.79 6.70
C GLU A 482 2.73 -21.56 5.84
N ARG A 483 1.97 -21.75 4.75
CA ARG A 483 1.54 -20.66 3.87
C ARG A 483 0.54 -19.70 4.53
N PRO A 484 -0.58 -20.15 5.16
CA PRO A 484 -1.49 -19.26 5.89
C PRO A 484 -0.82 -18.44 7.01
N ILE A 485 0.07 -19.05 7.79
CA ILE A 485 0.82 -18.35 8.84
C ILE A 485 1.74 -17.31 8.23
N LEU A 486 2.45 -17.65 7.15
CA LEU A 486 3.33 -16.72 6.45
C LEU A 486 2.57 -15.45 5.99
N GLY A 487 1.42 -15.64 5.34
CA GLY A 487 0.56 -14.52 4.93
C GLY A 487 0.02 -13.71 6.12
N SER A 488 -0.23 -14.35 7.26
CA SER A 488 -0.71 -13.66 8.46
C SER A 488 0.38 -12.85 9.16
N ILE A 489 1.61 -13.37 9.20
CA ILE A 489 2.78 -12.63 9.71
C ILE A 489 3.05 -11.40 8.84
N LEU A 490 2.97 -11.51 7.51
CA LEU A 490 3.13 -10.36 6.60
C LEU A 490 2.14 -9.23 6.88
N GLN A 491 0.89 -9.59 7.18
CA GLN A 491 -0.16 -8.65 7.55
C GLN A 491 0.13 -7.96 8.89
N SER A 492 0.45 -8.73 9.94
CA SER A 492 0.59 -8.19 11.30
C SER A 492 1.94 -7.52 11.56
N MET A 493 3.02 -7.97 10.92
CA MET A 493 4.38 -7.44 11.13
C MET A 493 4.66 -6.26 10.20
N TRP A 494 4.27 -6.33 8.93
CA TRP A 494 4.59 -5.32 7.89
C TRP A 494 3.37 -4.67 7.23
N GLY A 495 2.15 -4.97 7.69
CA GLY A 495 0.94 -4.31 7.20
C GLY A 495 0.63 -4.64 5.73
N VAL A 496 1.20 -5.72 5.18
CA VAL A 496 0.98 -6.12 3.78
C VAL A 496 -0.46 -6.59 3.62
N SER A 497 -1.24 -5.97 2.75
CA SER A 497 -2.61 -6.40 2.47
C SER A 497 -2.61 -7.69 1.62
N PRO A 498 -3.54 -8.62 1.88
CA PRO A 498 -3.79 -9.74 0.97
C PRO A 498 -4.06 -9.28 -0.45
N THR A 499 -3.62 -10.06 -1.44
CA THR A 499 -3.74 -9.71 -2.86
C THR A 499 -5.17 -9.77 -3.41
N HIS A 500 -6.17 -10.07 -2.58
CA HIS A 500 -7.60 -9.90 -2.93
C HIS A 500 -8.27 -8.76 -2.20
N LEU A 501 -7.57 -7.99 -1.35
CA LEU A 501 -8.18 -6.94 -0.56
C LEU A 501 -7.66 -5.57 -0.96
N VAL A 502 -8.59 -4.66 -1.24
CA VAL A 502 -8.31 -3.25 -1.54
C VAL A 502 -9.33 -2.37 -0.82
N TRP A 503 -8.89 -1.26 -0.23
CA TRP A 503 -9.81 -0.26 0.32
C TRP A 503 -10.40 0.58 -0.81
N SER A 504 -11.73 0.75 -0.82
CA SER A 504 -12.40 1.66 -1.75
C SER A 504 -13.00 2.85 -1.03
N PRO A 505 -12.47 4.07 -1.24
CA PRO A 505 -13.07 5.30 -0.72
C PRO A 505 -14.51 5.51 -1.18
N ARG A 506 -14.84 5.09 -2.41
CA ARG A 506 -16.18 5.26 -2.99
C ARG A 506 -17.24 4.41 -2.29
N HIS A 507 -16.88 3.19 -1.93
CA HIS A 507 -17.77 2.29 -1.19
C HIS A 507 -17.65 2.47 0.33
N ASN A 508 -16.63 3.22 0.79
CA ASN A 508 -16.24 3.33 2.19
C ASN A 508 -16.11 1.94 2.86
N SER A 509 -15.54 0.99 2.11
CA SER A 509 -15.41 -0.40 2.52
C SER A 509 -14.21 -1.07 1.85
N THR A 510 -13.77 -2.18 2.43
CA THR A 510 -12.81 -3.08 1.78
C THR A 510 -13.54 -3.90 0.72
N LEU A 511 -13.04 -3.89 -0.51
CA LEU A 511 -13.50 -4.73 -1.59
C LEU A 511 -12.68 -6.02 -1.66
N VAL A 512 -13.33 -7.08 -2.10
CA VAL A 512 -12.73 -8.38 -2.36
C VAL A 512 -12.66 -8.59 -3.86
N ASP A 513 -11.48 -8.88 -4.40
CA ASP A 513 -11.25 -9.20 -5.81
C ASP A 513 -10.21 -10.33 -5.92
N TYR A 514 -10.66 -11.53 -6.32
CA TYR A 514 -9.77 -12.69 -6.40
C TYR A 514 -8.88 -12.74 -7.66
N THR A 515 -8.94 -11.73 -8.53
CA THR A 515 -8.12 -11.61 -9.74
C THR A 515 -6.63 -11.87 -9.48
N TRP A 516 -6.09 -11.36 -8.36
CA TRP A 516 -4.67 -11.47 -8.01
C TRP A 516 -4.38 -12.46 -6.86
N SER A 517 -5.31 -13.37 -6.56
CA SER A 517 -5.14 -14.41 -5.54
C SER A 517 -4.56 -15.72 -6.07
N VAL A 518 -3.89 -15.66 -7.21
CA VAL A 518 -3.18 -16.76 -7.86
C VAL A 518 -1.74 -16.34 -8.18
N GLY A 519 -0.88 -17.29 -8.56
CA GLY A 519 0.53 -17.01 -8.82
C GLY A 519 1.38 -17.00 -7.56
N GLN A 520 2.47 -16.23 -7.56
CA GLN A 520 3.43 -16.19 -6.46
C GLN A 520 2.93 -15.29 -5.32
N THR A 521 2.00 -15.80 -4.53
CA THR A 521 1.43 -15.08 -3.38
C THR A 521 1.08 -16.08 -2.28
N PRO A 522 1.42 -15.79 -1.01
CA PRO A 522 0.97 -16.60 0.12
C PRO A 522 -0.51 -16.34 0.46
N PHE A 523 -1.14 -15.34 -0.17
CA PHE A 523 -2.49 -14.91 0.14
C PHE A 523 -3.57 -15.62 -0.68
N GLY A 524 -4.77 -15.67 -0.10
CA GLY A 524 -5.95 -16.22 -0.75
C GLY A 524 -5.98 -17.75 -0.78
N PRO A 525 -7.12 -18.33 -1.23
CA PRO A 525 -7.30 -19.78 -1.28
C PRO A 525 -6.82 -20.41 -2.59
N PHE A 526 -6.51 -19.61 -3.62
CA PHE A 526 -6.23 -20.10 -4.98
C PHE A 526 -4.73 -20.21 -5.33
N SER A 527 -3.84 -19.77 -4.44
CA SER A 527 -2.41 -20.03 -4.56
C SER A 527 -1.93 -20.99 -3.48
N GLU A 528 -1.10 -21.94 -3.89
CA GLU A 528 -0.40 -22.90 -3.04
C GLU A 528 1.06 -22.49 -2.79
N VAL A 529 1.50 -21.36 -3.35
CA VAL A 529 2.91 -20.95 -3.28
C VAL A 529 3.20 -20.24 -1.96
N SER A 530 4.23 -20.68 -1.24
CA SER A 530 4.68 -20.06 0.02
C SER A 530 5.77 -18.99 -0.17
N SER A 531 6.39 -18.91 -1.35
CA SER A 531 7.45 -17.96 -1.64
C SER A 531 6.91 -16.55 -1.91
N LEU A 532 7.76 -15.53 -1.71
CA LEU A 532 7.39 -14.13 -1.84
C LEU A 532 7.76 -13.55 -3.20
N SER A 533 6.83 -12.83 -3.80
CA SER A 533 7.08 -12.02 -4.99
C SER A 533 7.56 -10.62 -4.61
N PHE A 534 8.03 -9.84 -5.58
CA PHE A 534 8.40 -8.44 -5.34
C PHE A 534 7.26 -7.62 -4.73
N VAL A 535 6.00 -7.98 -5.01
CA VAL A 535 4.80 -7.28 -4.52
C VAL A 535 4.77 -7.28 -2.99
N GLN A 536 4.97 -8.43 -2.35
CA GLN A 536 4.94 -8.50 -0.89
C GLN A 536 6.17 -7.83 -0.26
N LYS A 537 7.34 -7.94 -0.91
CA LYS A 537 8.61 -7.36 -0.43
C LYS A 537 8.61 -5.84 -0.48
N ASP A 538 8.25 -5.27 -1.63
CA ASP A 538 8.17 -3.83 -1.82
C ASP A 538 7.05 -3.24 -0.95
N ALA A 539 5.90 -3.91 -0.82
CA ALA A 539 4.84 -3.48 0.10
C ALA A 539 5.32 -3.46 1.56
N ALA A 540 6.03 -4.49 2.02
CA ALA A 540 6.51 -4.57 3.39
C ALA A 540 7.41 -3.39 3.77
N ARG A 541 8.39 -3.06 2.91
CA ARG A 541 9.27 -1.90 3.11
C ARG A 541 8.50 -0.58 2.94
N ARG A 542 7.74 -0.44 1.86
CA ARG A 542 6.99 0.80 1.56
C ARG A 542 6.04 1.17 2.71
N ASN A 543 5.34 0.21 3.29
CA ASN A 543 4.36 0.47 4.35
C ASN A 543 4.98 1.11 5.59
N VAL A 544 6.21 0.70 5.95
CA VAL A 544 6.96 1.30 7.05
C VAL A 544 7.28 2.76 6.74
N LEU A 545 7.81 3.03 5.54
CA LEU A 545 8.18 4.38 5.12
C LEU A 545 6.96 5.30 4.98
N LEU A 546 5.84 4.80 4.45
CA LEU A 546 4.59 5.55 4.35
C LEU A 546 4.02 5.89 5.73
N THR A 547 4.13 4.96 6.69
CA THR A 547 3.68 5.20 8.07
C THR A 547 4.56 6.27 8.73
N SER A 548 5.88 6.16 8.63
CA SER A 548 6.82 7.16 9.17
C SER A 548 6.59 8.54 8.54
N LEU A 549 6.47 8.60 7.21
CA LEU A 549 6.21 9.86 6.51
C LEU A 549 4.89 10.51 6.92
N ASN A 550 3.82 9.70 7.08
CA ASN A 550 2.54 10.20 7.58
C ASN A 550 2.67 10.76 9.00
N PHE A 551 3.45 10.11 9.86
CA PHE A 551 3.73 10.58 11.21
C PHE A 551 4.52 11.90 11.21
N SER A 552 5.60 12.01 10.43
CA SER A 552 6.39 13.24 10.33
C SER A 552 5.58 14.40 9.75
N ILE A 553 4.72 14.14 8.75
CA ILE A 553 3.78 15.15 8.21
C ILE A 553 2.77 15.58 9.27
N SER A 554 2.15 14.63 9.98
CA SER A 554 1.14 14.94 11.01
C SER A 554 1.75 15.76 12.15
N SER A 555 2.94 15.37 12.62
CA SER A 555 3.71 16.10 13.64
C SER A 555 4.03 17.53 13.18
N ALA A 556 4.40 17.71 11.92
CA ALA A 556 4.65 19.04 11.37
C ALA A 556 3.38 19.89 11.26
N LEU A 557 2.24 19.29 10.93
CA LEU A 557 0.95 19.99 10.93
C LEU A 557 0.55 20.45 12.33
N GLU A 558 0.74 19.62 13.36
CA GLU A 558 0.48 19.97 14.76
C GLU A 558 1.35 21.16 15.22
N VAL A 559 2.63 21.16 14.84
CA VAL A 559 3.54 22.29 15.09
C VAL A 559 3.02 23.57 14.43
N LEU A 560 2.63 23.52 13.15
CA LEU A 560 2.11 24.69 12.44
C LEU A 560 0.80 25.20 13.05
N GLU A 561 -0.08 24.29 13.47
CA GLU A 561 -1.31 24.63 14.17
C GLU A 561 -1.00 25.33 15.50
N SER A 562 -0.08 24.80 16.30
CA SER A 562 0.39 25.42 17.54
C SER A 562 0.96 26.83 17.30
N ILE A 563 1.82 27.02 16.28
CA ILE A 563 2.35 28.33 15.91
C ILE A 563 1.21 29.30 15.55
N SER A 564 0.23 28.82 14.78
CA SER A 564 -0.91 29.63 14.35
C SER A 564 -1.78 30.06 15.54
N ALA A 565 -2.00 29.17 16.51
CA ALA A 565 -2.75 29.44 17.73
C ALA A 565 -2.09 30.54 18.59
N HIS A 566 -0.76 30.61 18.57
CA HIS A 566 0.03 31.62 19.30
C HIS A 566 0.31 32.90 18.50
N GLY A 567 -0.43 33.14 17.40
CA GLY A 567 -0.36 34.40 16.65
C GLY A 567 0.74 34.46 15.58
N GLY A 568 1.33 33.32 15.22
CA GLY A 568 2.29 33.16 14.11
C GLY A 568 3.75 33.14 14.53
N GLU A 569 4.63 32.63 13.66
CA GLU A 569 6.04 32.35 14.00
C GLU A 569 6.81 33.58 14.48
N ARG A 570 6.50 34.76 13.95
CA ARG A 570 7.20 36.02 14.27
C ARG A 570 6.84 36.58 15.65
N LYS A 571 5.65 36.22 16.16
CA LYS A 571 5.21 36.64 17.50
C LYS A 571 5.69 35.67 18.55
N LEU A 572 5.67 34.38 18.21
CA LEU A 572 6.06 33.31 19.12
C LEU A 572 7.60 33.23 19.29
N LEU A 573 8.36 33.30 18.20
CA LEU A 573 9.80 33.01 18.21
C LEU A 573 10.66 34.28 18.24
N LYS A 574 11.68 34.31 19.11
CA LYS A 574 12.72 35.36 19.15
C LYS A 574 13.58 35.32 17.87
N HIS A 575 14.34 36.38 17.57
CA HIS A 575 15.10 36.50 16.31
C HIS A 575 16.07 35.33 16.05
N ASN A 576 16.79 34.85 17.07
CA ASN A 576 17.67 33.69 16.98
C ASN A 576 16.90 32.38 16.77
N GLN A 577 15.83 32.15 17.54
CA GLN A 577 14.95 30.99 17.44
C GLN A 577 14.24 30.93 16.08
N LEU A 578 13.80 32.07 15.56
CA LEU A 578 13.18 32.19 14.24
C LEU A 578 14.16 31.80 13.13
N THR A 579 15.44 32.18 13.27
CA THR A 579 16.47 31.80 12.30
C THR A 579 16.69 30.30 12.29
N GLU A 580 16.82 29.67 13.46
CA GLU A 580 16.99 28.22 13.57
C GLU A 580 15.74 27.47 13.07
N PHE A 581 14.55 27.93 13.45
CA PHE A 581 13.28 27.40 12.97
C PHE A 581 13.21 27.38 11.45
N MET A 582 13.52 28.50 10.79
CA MET A 582 13.51 28.57 9.32
C MET A 582 14.54 27.64 8.68
N GLN A 583 15.74 27.53 9.27
CA GLN A 583 16.77 26.64 8.76
C GLN A 583 16.35 25.16 8.86
N ARG A 584 15.83 24.75 10.02
CA ARG A 584 15.37 23.39 10.26
C ARG A 584 14.12 23.06 9.45
N TRP A 585 13.17 23.99 9.32
CA TRP A 585 11.97 23.79 8.49
C TRP A 585 12.32 23.55 7.03
N ASN A 586 13.19 24.38 6.47
CA ASN A 586 13.64 24.23 5.09
C ASN A 586 14.42 22.93 4.88
N LEU A 587 15.26 22.53 5.84
CA LEU A 587 15.98 21.25 5.79
C LEU A 587 15.03 20.04 5.90
N PHE A 588 14.08 20.10 6.83
CA PHE A 588 13.03 19.10 7.01
C PHE A 588 12.25 18.89 5.71
N LYS A 589 11.73 19.97 5.12
CA LYS A 589 10.97 19.89 3.87
C LYS A 589 11.80 19.31 2.72
N TYR A 590 13.06 19.73 2.63
CA TYR A 590 14.01 19.20 1.65
C TYR A 590 14.22 17.68 1.80
N LYS A 591 14.43 17.21 3.03
CA LYS A 591 14.57 15.78 3.35
C LYS A 591 13.30 15.02 2.99
N LEU A 592 12.10 15.55 3.27
CA LEU A 592 10.85 14.93 2.86
C LEU A 592 10.72 14.80 1.33
N ASP A 593 11.07 15.84 0.57
CA ASP A 593 11.05 15.80 -0.91
C ASP A 593 12.03 14.75 -1.45
N LYS A 594 13.22 14.62 -0.82
CA LYS A 594 14.19 13.59 -1.17
C LYS A 594 13.75 12.19 -0.77
N ALA A 595 13.07 12.02 0.36
CA ALA A 595 12.47 10.75 0.75
C ALA A 595 11.40 10.29 -0.24
N VAL A 596 10.51 11.19 -0.66
CA VAL A 596 9.49 10.91 -1.69
C VAL A 596 10.12 10.61 -3.05
N SER A 597 11.17 11.33 -3.41
CA SER A 597 11.95 11.04 -4.63
C SER A 597 12.60 9.65 -4.58
N ALA A 598 13.24 9.28 -3.46
CA ALA A 598 13.84 7.96 -3.27
C ALA A 598 12.78 6.84 -3.30
N LEU A 599 11.63 7.04 -2.64
CA LEU A 599 10.47 6.14 -2.71
C LEU A 599 9.98 5.93 -4.15
N SER A 600 9.95 6.99 -4.96
CA SER A 600 9.52 6.93 -6.37
C SER A 600 10.49 6.12 -7.26
N HIS A 601 11.75 6.02 -6.85
CA HIS A 601 12.76 5.17 -7.49
C HIS A 601 12.91 3.79 -6.82
N PHE A 602 12.04 3.49 -5.84
CA PHE A 602 12.10 2.29 -5.02
C PHE A 602 13.46 2.07 -4.31
N ASP A 603 14.15 3.17 -4.00
CA ASP A 603 15.33 3.19 -3.14
C ASP A 603 14.87 3.36 -1.68
N PHE A 604 14.48 2.23 -1.10
CA PHE A 604 13.89 2.20 0.24
C PHE A 604 14.91 2.56 1.35
N GLU A 605 16.19 2.27 1.15
CA GLU A 605 17.25 2.58 2.12
C GLU A 605 17.49 4.09 2.17
N MET A 606 17.63 4.73 1.01
CA MET A 606 17.80 6.18 0.95
C MET A 606 16.55 6.91 1.47
N ALA A 607 15.36 6.40 1.17
CA ALA A 607 14.12 6.93 1.71
C ALA A 607 14.07 6.85 3.25
N LEU A 608 14.47 5.71 3.84
CA LEU A 608 14.54 5.55 5.29
C LEU A 608 15.51 6.56 5.92
N TYR A 609 16.71 6.70 5.35
CA TYR A 609 17.71 7.66 5.81
C TYR A 609 17.13 9.08 5.86
N TYR A 610 16.53 9.56 4.77
CA TYR A 610 15.97 10.91 4.72
C TYR A 610 14.82 11.11 5.70
N LEU A 611 13.96 10.11 5.90
CA LEU A 611 12.87 10.17 6.88
C LEU A 611 13.41 10.26 8.30
N ARG A 612 14.29 9.34 8.71
CA ARG A 612 14.89 9.34 10.06
C ARG A 612 15.72 10.61 10.30
N ALA A 613 16.44 11.08 9.28
CA ALA A 613 17.17 12.35 9.36
C ALA A 613 16.22 13.55 9.53
N SER A 614 15.00 13.49 8.98
CA SER A 614 13.99 14.55 9.10
C SER A 614 13.34 14.57 10.48
N ASP A 615 13.28 13.42 11.17
CA ASP A 615 12.71 13.31 12.51
C ASP A 615 13.50 14.14 13.54
N HIS A 616 14.83 14.26 13.38
CA HIS A 616 15.66 15.17 14.20
C HIS A 616 15.27 16.65 14.02
N ASP A 617 14.99 17.06 12.78
CA ASP A 617 14.61 18.44 12.49
C ASP A 617 13.24 18.76 13.08
N ILE A 618 12.26 17.88 12.90
CA ILE A 618 10.91 18.12 13.43
C ILE A 618 10.88 18.05 14.96
N TYR A 619 11.65 17.15 15.57
CA TYR A 619 11.79 17.09 17.03
C TYR A 619 12.38 18.40 17.58
N ALA A 620 13.45 18.92 16.97
CA ALA A 620 14.05 20.19 17.37
C ALA A 620 13.10 21.37 17.17
N ILE A 621 12.35 21.41 16.06
CA ILE A 621 11.32 22.42 15.82
C ILE A 621 10.22 22.35 16.89
N HIS A 622 9.73 21.17 17.22
CA HIS A 622 8.72 20.98 18.25
C HIS A 622 9.23 21.50 19.61
N SER A 623 10.48 21.18 19.97
CA SER A 623 11.12 21.69 21.19
C SER A 623 11.21 23.23 21.20
N LEU A 624 11.63 23.85 20.09
CA LEU A 624 11.70 25.31 19.96
C LEU A 624 10.33 25.97 20.18
N VAL A 625 9.28 25.44 19.54
CA VAL A 625 7.90 25.96 19.65
C VAL A 625 7.35 25.74 21.05
N TYR A 626 7.57 24.56 21.64
CA TYR A 626 7.12 24.23 22.99
C TYR A 626 7.73 25.19 24.02
N HIS A 627 9.05 25.38 24.02
CA HIS A 627 9.71 26.30 24.94
C HIS A 627 9.27 27.75 24.73
N ALA A 628 9.13 28.21 23.47
CA ALA A 628 8.64 29.55 23.18
C ALA A 628 7.20 29.76 23.68
N SER A 629 6.34 28.73 23.61
CA SER A 629 4.95 28.83 24.08
C SER A 629 4.86 29.00 25.60
N GLN A 630 5.81 28.44 26.35
CA GLN A 630 5.87 28.57 27.81
C GLN A 630 6.28 29.98 28.27
N GLU A 631 7.02 30.72 27.44
CA GLU A 631 7.48 32.08 27.74
C GLU A 631 6.43 33.16 27.40
N LEU A 632 5.27 32.78 26.86
CA LEU A 632 4.22 33.73 26.51
C LEU A 632 3.45 34.22 27.73
N GLU A 633 3.55 35.51 28.01
CA GLU A 633 2.71 36.19 28.98
C GLU A 633 1.38 36.64 28.33
N ALA A 634 0.27 36.21 28.90
CA ALA A 634 -1.04 36.69 28.48
C ALA A 634 -1.21 38.16 28.86
N SER A 635 -1.22 39.06 27.87
CA SER A 635 -1.56 40.47 28.07
C SER A 635 -3.01 40.72 27.66
N LEU A 636 -3.85 41.07 28.64
CA LEU A 636 -5.21 41.53 28.40
C LEU A 636 -5.17 42.96 27.86
N VAL A 637 -5.18 43.11 26.53
CA VAL A 637 -5.44 44.41 25.92
C VAL A 637 -6.93 44.69 26.04
N CYS A 638 -7.31 45.50 27.04
CA CYS A 638 -8.68 45.97 27.17
C CYS A 638 -9.07 46.72 25.88
N PHE A 639 -10.13 46.26 25.22
CA PHE A 639 -10.71 46.97 24.08
C PHE A 639 -11.03 48.40 24.52
N LYS A 640 -10.28 49.36 23.97
CA LYS A 640 -10.63 50.77 24.09
C LYS A 640 -11.86 50.95 23.20
N ASP A 641 -12.99 51.35 23.77
CA ASP A 641 -14.21 51.60 23.00
C ASP A 641 -13.86 52.42 21.75
N PRO A 642 -14.37 52.03 20.56
CA PRO A 642 -14.10 52.79 19.35
C PRO A 642 -14.51 54.24 19.59
N PRO A 643 -13.66 55.22 19.23
CA PRO A 643 -13.98 56.62 19.45
C PRO A 643 -15.33 56.92 18.79
N PHE A 644 -16.23 57.57 19.53
CA PHE A 644 -17.55 57.98 19.03
C PHE A 644 -17.40 58.64 17.65
N PRO A 645 -18.16 58.24 16.62
CA PRO A 645 -17.91 58.60 15.22
C PRO A 645 -18.32 60.05 14.93
N TRP A 646 -17.59 61.00 15.51
CA TRP A 646 -17.83 62.44 15.41
C TRP A 646 -17.87 62.93 13.97
N ALA A 647 -17.08 62.34 13.07
CA ALA A 647 -17.10 62.67 11.66
C ALA A 647 -18.47 62.38 11.02
N SER A 648 -19.02 61.18 11.25
CA SER A 648 -20.32 60.79 10.70
C SER A 648 -21.46 61.62 11.29
N VAL A 649 -21.42 61.89 12.60
CA VAL A 649 -22.41 62.73 13.28
C VAL A 649 -22.33 64.19 12.80
N SER A 650 -21.12 64.74 12.66
CA SER A 650 -20.92 66.13 12.22
C SER A 650 -21.32 66.31 10.75
N MET A 651 -21.03 65.34 9.88
CA MET A 651 -21.48 65.34 8.50
C MET A 651 -23.01 65.31 8.40
N SER A 652 -23.65 64.45 9.21
CA SER A 652 -25.12 64.35 9.26
C SER A 652 -25.76 65.64 9.78
N ALA A 653 -25.20 66.24 10.83
CA ALA A 653 -25.62 67.53 11.35
C ALA A 653 -25.42 68.66 10.33
N GLY A 654 -24.29 68.68 9.62
CA GLY A 654 -24.00 69.64 8.56
C GLY A 654 -24.98 69.54 7.39
N VAL A 655 -25.30 68.32 6.94
CA VAL A 655 -26.33 68.08 5.91
C VAL A 655 -27.71 68.53 6.40
N PHE A 656 -28.06 68.24 7.65
CA PHE A 656 -29.34 68.66 8.22
C PHE A 656 -29.46 70.19 8.32
N ILE A 657 -28.40 70.87 8.77
CA ILE A 657 -28.33 72.33 8.81
C ILE A 657 -28.39 72.92 7.39
N PHE A 658 -27.70 72.32 6.42
CA PHE A 658 -27.75 72.75 5.03
C PHE A 658 -29.16 72.59 4.44
N LEU A 659 -29.83 71.46 4.68
CA LEU A 659 -31.21 71.24 4.25
C LEU A 659 -32.18 72.23 4.92
N LEU A 660 -32.02 72.49 6.23
CA LEU A 660 -32.78 73.52 6.94
C LEU A 660 -32.51 74.92 6.38
N TYR A 661 -31.26 75.23 6.03
CA TYR A 661 -30.88 76.51 5.43
C TYR A 661 -31.47 76.69 4.03
N VAL A 662 -31.41 75.65 3.18
CA VAL A 662 -32.03 75.63 1.85
C VAL A 662 -33.55 75.75 1.96
N TRP A 663 -34.18 75.06 2.91
CA TRP A 663 -35.62 75.15 3.15
C TRP A 663 -36.03 76.55 3.66
N ALA A 664 -35.29 77.11 4.62
CA ALA A 664 -35.54 78.45 5.15
C ALA A 664 -35.30 79.56 4.11
N LYS A 665 -34.43 79.34 3.12
CA LYS A 665 -34.14 80.27 2.01
C LYS A 665 -34.75 79.85 0.68
N ARG A 666 -35.74 78.95 0.68
CA ARG A 666 -36.36 78.42 -0.54
C ARG A 666 -36.87 79.53 -1.46
N ASP A 667 -37.44 80.59 -0.89
CA ASP A 667 -38.02 81.70 -1.66
C ASP A 667 -36.94 82.62 -2.25
N LYS A 668 -35.69 82.54 -1.76
CA LYS A 668 -34.52 83.26 -2.30
C LYS A 668 -33.77 82.46 -3.36
N PHE A 669 -33.71 81.13 -3.22
CA PHE A 669 -33.07 80.22 -4.19
C PHE A 669 -33.98 79.89 -5.38
N PHE A 670 -35.29 79.79 -5.16
CA PHE A 670 -36.28 79.43 -6.19
C PHE A 670 -37.17 80.62 -6.60
N SER A 671 -36.72 81.85 -6.34
CA SER A 671 -37.31 83.07 -6.91
C SER A 671 -37.10 83.11 -8.43
N ASN A 672 -38.10 82.56 -9.10
CA ASN A 672 -38.36 82.48 -10.52
C ASN A 672 -38.02 83.79 -11.28
N LYS A 673 -36.93 83.79 -12.06
CA LYS A 673 -36.82 84.68 -13.23
C LYS A 673 -37.53 84.02 -14.40
N ARG A 674 -38.85 84.23 -14.48
CA ARG A 674 -39.63 84.02 -15.71
C ARG A 674 -39.24 85.11 -16.73
N LYS A 675 -38.52 84.74 -17.79
CA LYS A 675 -38.58 85.29 -19.17
C LYS A 675 -38.02 84.17 -20.07
N GLN A 676 -38.62 83.75 -21.18
CA GLN A 676 -39.46 84.45 -22.14
C GLN A 676 -40.20 83.39 -22.99
N PHE A 677 -41.39 83.74 -23.50
CA PHE A 677 -41.84 83.27 -24.80
C PHE A 677 -40.88 83.76 -25.88
#